data_AF-A0A8C2T685-F1
#
_entry.id   AF-A0A8C2T685-F1
#
_cell.length_a   1.000
_cell.length_b   1.000
_cell.length_c   1.000
_cell.angle_alpha   90.00
_cell.angle_beta   90.00
_cell.angle_gamma   90.00
#
_symmetry.space_group_name_H-M   'P 1'
#
loop_
_entity.id
_entity.type
_entity.pdbx_description
1 polymer ?
#
loop_
_entity_poly.entity_id
_entity_poly.type
_entity_poly.pdbx_seq_one_letter_code
_entity_poly.pdbx_strand_id
1 'polypeptide(L)'
;MIEIMNLSSPVSHVNRETKRLCSKKSGSQSLQNSTASELDVAEDLKRKLCQAKEEKVDIIIKHNQELRDYEIQIVKLRSEFEKGEAIRQSLEYALAVAKKDARLRICTAEEKLSDARNKLAELQVLNEQLQQRLVESEKTFHIAQQKWKEQQQKLASEKDDILRTHKDEYELLLKERGELESVLQKQNSALQNLSKKMKDMELEHCDCCELLTRQVHKLEYSAEQEERLKKELEAATDRIKQLEESIEAERAAHLKSKFNLEITQMRIHELEGALQMEKVSQAEALSDLEMIRKELKEVENAYEREKQNAQVNLEKVNRLEREYIFTNKQMNEKIEEKEEVIKDLSERLRENEKTRRELQEKLAMAKKHQVFVTETYENNMMELKLLLDSFAMSGQRTAGTCKDKDKPSSLSVLETLRCTLTAYQNKLEDTSNELKKMNALCENTRKELEISKDKMYVLSQELKEAQDKLANANKELNHLHTECAERVALIGTLQMELQNVQQCWEEEKIRAAESENEIQKLTRAYRKDMEEKLTFLHGLYQHLVVGCVLIKQPEGILDRFSWSELCAVLQENVDALILDLNRANEKISHLECICKKKSDTMKELQRSQEDEINKMAEQMKAQESCWQKQKKYLEQQYSDLLGEVHARAQVCKPCRKP
;
A
#
# COMPACT_ATOMS: atom_id res chain seq x y z
N MET A 1 -15.25 76.17 116.62
CA MET A 1 -14.83 77.59 116.76
C MET A 1 -16.08 78.37 117.14
N ILE A 2 -16.12 79.13 118.24
CA ILE A 2 -15.29 80.32 118.58
C ILE A 2 -15.72 81.49 117.67
N GLU A 3 -16.27 82.61 118.15
CA GLU A 3 -16.45 83.07 119.54
C GLU A 3 -17.58 84.12 119.73
N ILE A 4 -18.25 84.06 120.90
CA ILE A 4 -18.53 85.12 121.90
C ILE A 4 -19.05 86.54 121.51
N MET A 5 -19.83 87.09 122.46
CA MET A 5 -20.25 88.50 122.68
C MET A 5 -21.29 89.15 121.74
N ASN A 6 -22.47 89.37 122.34
CA ASN A 6 -23.20 90.63 122.18
C ASN A 6 -23.25 91.33 123.54
N LEU A 7 -22.80 92.58 123.59
CA LEU A 7 -22.90 93.48 124.75
C LEU A 7 -23.43 94.83 124.24
N SER A 8 -24.47 95.36 124.87
CA SER A 8 -24.37 96.63 125.61
C SER A 8 -25.73 97.06 126.19
N SER A 9 -25.65 97.76 127.32
CA SER A 9 -26.69 98.68 127.83
C SER A 9 -26.70 99.98 126.98
N PRO A 10 -27.59 100.96 127.24
CA PRO A 10 -27.15 101.96 128.21
C PRO A 10 -28.22 102.45 129.20
N VAL A 11 -27.75 102.66 130.43
CA VAL A 11 -28.35 103.46 131.49
C VAL A 11 -28.47 104.94 131.09
N SER A 12 -29.55 105.60 131.51
CA SER A 12 -29.49 106.99 131.98
C SER A 12 -30.54 107.22 133.08
N HIS A 13 -30.27 108.17 133.99
CA HIS A 13 -30.96 108.34 135.27
C HIS A 13 -30.76 109.80 135.73
N VAL A 14 -31.54 110.28 136.73
CA VAL A 14 -31.39 111.61 137.40
C VAL A 14 -31.94 112.76 136.50
N ASN A 15 -32.68 113.79 136.96
CA ASN A 15 -32.76 114.41 138.30
C ASN A 15 -34.12 115.07 138.67
N ARG A 16 -34.21 115.40 139.97
CA ARG A 16 -34.98 116.48 140.64
C ARG A 16 -36.51 116.42 140.78
N GLU A 17 -36.88 116.20 142.05
CA GLU A 17 -38.12 116.62 142.71
C GLU A 17 -38.54 118.07 142.42
N THR A 18 -39.86 118.36 142.47
CA THR A 18 -40.34 119.57 143.19
C THR A 18 -41.76 119.42 143.78
N LYS A 19 -41.83 118.75 144.95
CA LYS A 19 -42.67 119.08 146.13
C LYS A 19 -44.07 119.76 145.99
N ARG A 20 -45.02 119.17 146.73
CA ARG A 20 -46.34 119.70 147.22
C ARG A 20 -47.54 119.57 146.25
N LEU A 21 -48.79 119.49 146.71
CA LEU A 21 -49.32 119.54 148.10
C LEU A 21 -49.94 118.21 148.56
N CYS A 22 -49.90 118.00 149.88
CA CYS A 22 -50.82 117.11 150.60
C CYS A 22 -51.84 117.98 151.39
N SER A 23 -53.01 117.43 151.72
CA SER A 23 -54.15 118.15 152.28
C SER A 23 -54.13 118.30 153.80
N LYS A 24 -54.64 119.44 154.33
CA LYS A 24 -55.37 119.52 155.61
C LYS A 24 -56.07 120.88 155.85
N LYS A 25 -57.19 120.79 156.58
CA LYS A 25 -57.91 121.70 157.51
C LYS A 25 -57.14 122.97 157.98
N SER A 26 -57.73 124.07 158.43
CA SER A 26 -59.11 124.62 158.66
C SER A 26 -58.91 126.11 159.09
N GLY A 27 -59.81 127.10 159.14
CA GLY A 27 -61.25 127.17 159.42
C GLY A 27 -61.49 128.24 160.51
N SER A 28 -62.29 129.29 160.20
CA SER A 28 -62.94 130.27 161.10
C SER A 28 -62.21 131.53 161.64
N GLN A 29 -62.90 132.67 161.49
CA GLN A 29 -62.89 133.93 162.28
C GLN A 29 -61.64 134.84 162.22
N SER A 30 -61.73 136.18 162.30
CA SER A 30 -62.88 137.09 162.57
C SER A 30 -62.89 138.39 161.73
N LEU A 31 -64.01 139.13 161.85
CA LEU A 31 -64.22 140.59 161.74
C LEU A 31 -62.97 141.42 162.19
N GLN A 32 -62.69 142.66 161.75
CA GLN A 32 -63.34 143.67 160.86
C GLN A 32 -62.32 144.81 160.54
N ASN A 33 -62.51 145.88 159.72
CA ASN A 33 -63.57 146.36 158.80
C ASN A 33 -62.97 147.37 157.78
N SER A 34 -63.69 147.67 156.67
CA SER A 34 -63.40 148.74 155.67
C SER A 34 -62.05 148.60 154.90
N THR A 35 -61.84 149.13 153.69
CA THR A 35 -62.60 150.03 152.78
C THR A 35 -62.71 149.45 151.35
N ALA A 36 -63.76 149.82 150.61
CA ALA A 36 -64.16 149.14 149.36
C ALA A 36 -63.47 149.65 148.07
N SER A 37 -62.13 149.74 148.02
CA SER A 37 -61.40 150.24 146.82
C SER A 37 -60.22 149.40 146.32
N GLU A 38 -59.70 148.44 147.09
CA GLU A 38 -58.52 147.64 146.68
C GLU A 38 -58.90 146.29 146.03
N LEU A 39 -60.17 145.89 146.14
CA LEU A 39 -60.64 144.54 145.83
C LEU A 39 -60.61 144.24 144.32
N ASP A 40 -60.90 145.24 143.49
CA ASP A 40 -61.08 145.10 142.03
C ASP A 40 -59.75 144.75 141.30
N VAL A 41 -58.64 145.35 141.75
CA VAL A 41 -57.29 145.09 141.19
C VAL A 41 -56.81 143.67 141.51
N ALA A 42 -57.12 143.17 142.70
CA ALA A 42 -56.77 141.81 143.11
C ALA A 42 -57.58 140.75 142.34
N GLU A 43 -58.82 141.06 141.95
CA GLU A 43 -59.67 140.17 141.16
C GLU A 43 -59.21 140.06 139.69
N ASP A 44 -58.75 141.16 139.10
CA ASP A 44 -58.19 141.18 137.74
C ASP A 44 -56.86 140.41 137.62
N LEU A 45 -55.95 140.58 138.60
CA LEU A 45 -54.69 139.82 138.65
C LEU A 45 -54.92 138.31 138.81
N LYS A 46 -55.93 137.88 139.59
CA LYS A 46 -56.33 136.46 139.64
C LYS A 46 -56.85 135.99 138.28
N ARG A 47 -57.70 136.79 137.62
CA ARG A 47 -58.28 136.47 136.30
C ARG A 47 -57.18 136.22 135.26
N LYS A 48 -56.21 137.14 135.17
CA LYS A 48 -55.03 137.03 134.30
C LYS A 48 -54.15 135.81 134.64
N LEU A 49 -53.98 135.48 135.92
CA LEU A 49 -53.23 134.30 136.35
C LEU A 49 -53.97 132.98 136.06
N CYS A 50 -55.30 132.95 136.06
CA CYS A 50 -56.08 131.80 135.62
C CYS A 50 -55.99 131.64 134.11
N GLN A 51 -56.22 132.71 133.35
CA GLN A 51 -56.15 132.70 131.89
C GLN A 51 -54.76 132.24 131.40
N ALA A 52 -53.66 132.75 131.95
CA ALA A 52 -52.31 132.31 131.61
C ALA A 52 -51.99 130.85 132.01
N LYS A 53 -52.78 130.23 132.91
CA LYS A 53 -52.69 128.80 133.23
C LYS A 53 -53.51 127.95 132.25
N GLU A 54 -54.67 128.43 131.84
CA GLU A 54 -55.49 127.80 130.80
C GLU A 54 -54.73 127.81 129.47
N GLU A 55 -54.22 128.96 129.03
CA GLU A 55 -53.32 129.10 127.86
C GLU A 55 -52.12 128.15 127.94
N LYS A 56 -51.48 128.00 129.11
CA LYS A 56 -50.39 127.03 129.30
C LYS A 56 -50.86 125.58 129.18
N VAL A 57 -52.03 125.23 129.69
CA VAL A 57 -52.60 123.88 129.57
C VAL A 57 -52.95 123.59 128.11
N ASP A 58 -53.55 124.54 127.39
CA ASP A 58 -53.86 124.39 125.97
C ASP A 58 -52.60 124.26 125.09
N ILE A 59 -51.54 125.02 125.39
CA ILE A 59 -50.22 124.85 124.75
C ILE A 59 -49.67 123.44 125.01
N ILE A 60 -49.79 122.90 126.23
CA ILE A 60 -49.36 121.54 126.56
C ILE A 60 -50.24 120.49 125.86
N ILE A 61 -51.56 120.68 125.78
CA ILE A 61 -52.48 119.78 125.06
C ILE A 61 -52.14 119.77 123.56
N LYS A 62 -51.93 120.95 122.96
CA LYS A 62 -51.55 121.09 121.55
C LYS A 62 -50.20 120.45 121.27
N HIS A 63 -49.19 120.71 122.09
CA HIS A 63 -47.86 120.09 121.96
C HIS A 63 -47.91 118.56 122.11
N ASN A 64 -48.66 118.05 123.08
CA ASN A 64 -48.85 116.59 123.26
C ASN A 64 -49.65 115.96 122.11
N GLN A 65 -50.54 116.70 121.45
CA GLN A 65 -51.24 116.24 120.25
C GLN A 65 -50.30 116.22 119.05
N GLU A 66 -49.54 117.30 118.82
CA GLU A 66 -48.51 117.37 117.78
C GLU A 66 -47.47 116.24 117.96
N LEU A 67 -47.01 115.98 119.19
CA LEU A 67 -46.13 114.84 119.50
C LEU A 67 -46.75 113.50 119.10
N ARG A 68 -48.00 113.21 119.50
CA ARG A 68 -48.68 111.96 119.10
C ARG A 68 -48.85 111.84 117.59
N ASP A 69 -49.16 112.94 116.90
CA ASP A 69 -49.31 112.95 115.44
C ASP A 69 -47.96 112.71 114.74
N TYR A 70 -46.84 113.18 115.31
CA TYR A 70 -45.49 112.82 114.85
C TYR A 70 -45.11 111.36 115.19
N GLU A 71 -45.44 110.86 116.38
CA GLU A 71 -45.21 109.45 116.76
C GLU A 71 -45.96 108.49 115.82
N ILE A 72 -47.22 108.78 115.50
CA ILE A 72 -48.03 108.02 114.54
C ILE A 72 -47.40 108.06 113.13
N GLN A 73 -46.86 109.20 112.70
CA GLN A 73 -46.13 109.30 111.43
C GLN A 73 -44.84 108.49 111.44
N ILE A 74 -44.05 108.54 112.52
CA ILE A 74 -42.82 107.76 112.68
C ILE A 74 -43.11 106.25 112.64
N VAL A 75 -44.19 105.77 113.30
CA VAL A 75 -44.59 104.36 113.26
C VAL A 75 -45.05 103.94 111.86
N LYS A 76 -45.81 104.78 111.14
CA LYS A 76 -46.18 104.53 109.73
C LYS A 76 -44.95 104.42 108.83
N LEU A 77 -44.07 105.41 108.87
CA LEU A 77 -42.85 105.46 108.06
C LEU A 77 -41.90 104.29 108.36
N ARG A 78 -41.79 103.84 109.62
CA ARG A 78 -41.05 102.61 109.98
C ARG A 78 -41.68 101.38 109.34
N SER A 79 -43.01 101.21 109.46
CA SER A 79 -43.69 100.06 108.84
C SER A 79 -43.63 100.07 107.31
N GLU A 80 -43.62 101.24 106.68
CA GLU A 80 -43.44 101.39 105.23
C GLU A 80 -41.99 101.09 104.82
N PHE A 81 -41.00 101.54 105.59
CA PHE A 81 -39.59 101.20 105.39
C PHE A 81 -39.34 99.70 105.54
N GLU A 82 -39.85 99.06 106.60
CA GLU A 82 -39.74 97.62 106.84
C GLU A 82 -40.36 96.79 105.70
N LYS A 83 -41.51 97.21 105.17
CA LYS A 83 -42.13 96.60 103.98
C LYS A 83 -41.28 96.78 102.72
N GLY A 84 -40.77 97.99 102.48
CA GLY A 84 -39.89 98.29 101.35
C GLY A 84 -38.58 97.49 101.41
N GLU A 85 -38.01 97.34 102.59
CA GLU A 85 -36.80 96.55 102.85
C GLU A 85 -37.04 95.05 102.65
N ALA A 86 -38.16 94.50 103.14
CA ALA A 86 -38.54 93.12 102.87
C ALA A 86 -38.75 92.84 101.37
N ILE A 87 -39.36 93.79 100.64
CA ILE A 87 -39.52 93.72 99.17
C ILE A 87 -38.14 93.78 98.48
N ARG A 88 -37.24 94.67 98.91
CA ARG A 88 -35.87 94.79 98.38
C ARG A 88 -35.10 93.48 98.53
N GLN A 89 -35.10 92.89 99.73
CA GLN A 89 -34.45 91.60 100.00
C GLN A 89 -35.06 90.45 99.17
N SER A 90 -36.39 90.43 99.01
CA SER A 90 -37.09 89.44 98.18
C SER A 90 -36.69 89.54 96.70
N LEU A 91 -36.63 90.77 96.16
CA LEU A 91 -36.20 91.04 94.79
C LEU A 91 -34.72 90.72 94.57
N GLU A 92 -33.85 91.02 95.54
CA GLU A 92 -32.42 90.67 95.48
C GLU A 92 -32.20 89.15 95.49
N TYR A 93 -32.95 88.41 96.30
CA TYR A 93 -32.94 86.94 96.28
C TYR A 93 -33.43 86.39 94.92
N ALA A 94 -34.58 86.87 94.42
CA ALA A 94 -35.12 86.45 93.13
C ALA A 94 -34.14 86.75 91.97
N LEU A 95 -33.47 87.90 92.00
CA LEU A 95 -32.45 88.32 91.04
C LEU A 95 -31.17 87.47 91.15
N ALA A 96 -30.78 87.05 92.36
CA ALA A 96 -29.66 86.11 92.57
C ALA A 96 -29.97 84.71 92.03
N VAL A 97 -31.19 84.19 92.26
CA VAL A 97 -31.67 82.93 91.68
C VAL A 97 -31.72 83.02 90.15
N ALA A 98 -32.34 84.06 89.58
CA ALA A 98 -32.39 84.25 88.14
C ALA A 98 -30.98 84.34 87.49
N LYS A 99 -30.02 85.00 88.16
CA LYS A 99 -28.61 85.01 87.71
C LYS A 99 -27.94 83.63 87.79
N LYS A 100 -28.24 82.81 88.81
CA LYS A 100 -27.73 81.44 88.91
C LYS A 100 -28.30 80.55 87.80
N ASP A 101 -29.60 80.62 87.57
CA ASP A 101 -30.28 79.82 86.54
C ASP A 101 -29.85 80.23 85.13
N ALA A 102 -29.67 81.54 84.88
CA ALA A 102 -29.12 82.03 83.62
C ALA A 102 -27.70 81.51 83.38
N ARG A 103 -26.81 81.53 84.39
CA ARG A 103 -25.46 80.95 84.29
C ARG A 103 -25.49 79.45 84.01
N LEU A 104 -26.34 78.69 84.70
CA LEU A 104 -26.46 77.24 84.46
C LEU A 104 -26.93 76.95 83.02
N ARG A 105 -27.91 77.70 82.51
CA ARG A 105 -28.37 77.59 81.11
C ARG A 105 -27.29 77.96 80.10
N ILE A 106 -26.43 78.94 80.41
CA ILE A 106 -25.27 79.30 79.58
C ILE A 106 -24.27 78.13 79.55
N CYS A 107 -23.84 77.61 80.70
CA CYS A 107 -22.89 76.50 80.74
C CYS A 107 -23.42 75.26 80.00
N THR A 108 -24.68 74.87 80.20
CA THR A 108 -25.30 73.75 79.47
C THR A 108 -25.50 74.03 77.96
N ALA A 109 -25.52 75.30 77.53
CA ALA A 109 -25.47 75.65 76.11
C ALA A 109 -24.04 75.60 75.56
N GLU A 110 -23.05 76.04 76.34
CA GLU A 110 -21.62 75.99 75.99
C GLU A 110 -21.11 74.55 75.89
N GLU A 111 -21.50 73.67 76.80
CA GLU A 111 -21.27 72.21 76.77
C GLU A 111 -21.79 71.61 75.46
N LYS A 112 -23.08 71.77 75.16
CA LYS A 112 -23.70 71.26 73.93
C LYS A 112 -23.10 71.83 72.65
N LEU A 113 -22.64 73.08 72.69
CA LEU A 113 -21.99 73.74 71.56
C LEU A 113 -20.54 73.21 71.38
N SER A 114 -19.86 72.87 72.47
CA SER A 114 -18.59 72.14 72.45
C SER A 114 -18.75 70.74 71.85
N ASP A 115 -19.74 69.97 72.30
CA ASP A 115 -20.05 68.64 71.75
C ASP A 115 -20.39 68.70 70.25
N ALA A 116 -21.19 69.69 69.84
CA ALA A 116 -21.51 69.91 68.43
C ALA A 116 -20.28 70.29 67.58
N ARG A 117 -19.34 71.09 68.13
CA ARG A 117 -18.05 71.39 67.48
C ARG A 117 -17.17 70.15 67.34
N ASN A 118 -17.07 69.34 68.40
CA ASN A 118 -16.30 68.09 68.38
C ASN A 118 -16.87 67.12 67.33
N LYS A 119 -18.21 66.96 67.29
CA LYS A 119 -18.88 66.13 66.29
C LYS A 119 -18.71 66.65 64.86
N LEU A 120 -18.68 67.97 64.66
CA LEU A 120 -18.38 68.58 63.36
C LEU A 120 -16.95 68.27 62.91
N ALA A 121 -15.95 68.37 63.81
CA ALA A 121 -14.56 68.04 63.51
C ALA A 121 -14.38 66.55 63.15
N GLU A 122 -15.02 65.63 63.89
CA GLU A 122 -15.04 64.20 63.55
C GLU A 122 -15.62 63.94 62.15
N LEU A 123 -16.72 64.63 61.79
CA LEU A 123 -17.35 64.49 60.48
C LEU A 123 -16.51 65.11 59.34
N GLN A 124 -15.75 66.18 59.62
CA GLN A 124 -14.79 66.75 58.67
C GLN A 124 -13.66 65.76 58.36
N VAL A 125 -13.02 65.19 59.38
CA VAL A 125 -11.95 64.18 59.21
C VAL A 125 -12.48 62.92 58.49
N LEU A 126 -13.69 62.46 58.82
CA LEU A 126 -14.31 61.32 58.13
C LEU A 126 -14.61 61.64 56.65
N ASN A 127 -15.07 62.86 56.34
CA ASN A 127 -15.31 63.30 54.97
C ASN A 127 -14.00 63.39 54.17
N GLU A 128 -12.92 63.91 54.75
CA GLU A 128 -11.59 63.95 54.13
C GLU A 128 -11.07 62.54 53.82
N GLN A 129 -11.21 61.59 54.77
CA GLN A 129 -10.86 60.18 54.55
C GLN A 129 -11.69 59.52 53.43
N LEU A 130 -12.99 59.83 53.34
CA LEU A 130 -13.85 59.32 52.27
C LEU A 130 -13.49 59.93 50.91
N GLN A 131 -13.14 61.23 50.86
CA GLN A 131 -12.65 61.90 49.64
C GLN A 131 -11.30 61.33 49.18
N GLN A 132 -10.36 61.07 50.10
CA GLN A 132 -9.09 60.41 49.77
C GLN A 132 -9.35 59.00 49.20
N ARG A 133 -10.18 58.19 49.86
CA ARG A 133 -10.53 56.84 49.38
C ARG A 133 -11.24 56.85 48.02
N LEU A 134 -12.07 57.85 47.74
CA LEU A 134 -12.69 58.04 46.42
C LEU A 134 -11.61 58.25 45.36
N VAL A 135 -10.69 59.20 45.56
CA VAL A 135 -9.59 59.51 44.62
C VAL A 135 -8.64 58.32 44.43
N GLU A 136 -8.39 57.52 45.47
CA GLU A 136 -7.60 56.28 45.37
C GLU A 136 -8.34 55.18 44.59
N SER A 137 -9.65 55.04 44.79
CA SER A 137 -10.50 54.13 44.02
C SER A 137 -10.63 54.54 42.55
N GLU A 138 -10.71 55.85 42.26
CA GLU A 138 -10.74 56.38 40.89
C GLU A 138 -9.41 56.14 40.18
N LYS A 139 -8.27 56.38 40.83
CA LYS A 139 -6.93 56.10 40.28
C LYS A 139 -6.75 54.62 39.96
N THR A 140 -7.10 53.74 40.90
CA THR A 140 -6.99 52.28 40.70
C THR A 140 -7.93 51.78 39.60
N PHE A 141 -9.16 52.32 39.50
CA PHE A 141 -10.08 52.06 38.40
C PHE A 141 -9.51 52.50 37.04
N HIS A 142 -8.93 53.71 36.93
CA HIS A 142 -8.32 54.18 35.69
C HIS A 142 -7.15 53.30 35.25
N ILE A 143 -6.28 52.88 36.18
CA ILE A 143 -5.16 51.96 35.91
C ILE A 143 -5.69 50.59 35.44
N ALA A 144 -6.74 50.07 36.07
CA ALA A 144 -7.36 48.81 35.65
C ALA A 144 -8.00 48.92 34.25
N GLN A 145 -8.71 50.01 33.97
CA GLN A 145 -9.32 50.28 32.66
C GLN A 145 -8.26 50.43 31.55
N GLN A 146 -7.15 51.11 31.83
CA GLN A 146 -6.03 51.23 30.89
C GLN A 146 -5.42 49.86 30.60
N LYS A 147 -5.07 49.08 31.63
CA LYS A 147 -4.52 47.72 31.45
C LYS A 147 -5.47 46.80 30.69
N TRP A 148 -6.78 46.92 30.91
CA TRP A 148 -7.78 46.17 30.15
C TRP A 148 -7.77 46.56 28.66
N LYS A 149 -7.70 47.86 28.33
CA LYS A 149 -7.56 48.36 26.94
C LYS A 149 -6.26 47.87 26.28
N GLU A 150 -5.14 47.92 27.00
CA GLU A 150 -3.84 47.43 26.53
C GLU A 150 -3.88 45.91 26.22
N GLN A 151 -4.50 45.10 27.09
CA GLN A 151 -4.67 43.66 26.85
C GLN A 151 -5.64 43.37 25.70
N GLN A 152 -6.74 44.12 25.56
CA GLN A 152 -7.63 43.99 24.40
C GLN A 152 -6.91 44.32 23.09
N GLN A 153 -6.10 45.38 23.07
CA GLN A 153 -5.30 45.74 21.90
C GLN A 153 -4.24 44.66 21.58
N LYS A 154 -3.56 44.12 22.61
CA LYS A 154 -2.57 43.04 22.44
C LYS A 154 -3.20 41.77 21.87
N LEU A 155 -4.33 41.34 22.41
CA LEU A 155 -5.09 40.18 21.92
C LEU A 155 -5.61 40.40 20.48
N ALA A 156 -5.97 41.63 20.12
CA ALA A 156 -6.34 41.96 18.74
C ALA A 156 -5.14 41.83 17.78
N SER A 157 -3.97 42.38 18.13
CA SER A 157 -2.75 42.20 17.31
C SER A 157 -2.31 40.74 17.22
N GLU A 158 -2.36 39.97 18.32
CA GLU A 158 -2.01 38.55 18.31
C GLU A 158 -2.94 37.75 17.40
N LYS A 159 -4.25 38.04 17.43
CA LYS A 159 -5.23 37.45 16.52
C LYS A 159 -4.95 37.81 15.05
N ASP A 160 -4.67 39.08 14.76
CA ASP A 160 -4.43 39.56 13.39
C ASP A 160 -3.07 39.09 12.82
N ASP A 161 -2.10 38.79 13.68
CA ASP A 161 -0.84 38.12 13.31
C ASP A 161 -1.07 36.62 13.05
N ILE A 162 -1.81 35.90 13.92
CA ILE A 162 -2.18 34.49 13.71
C ILE A 162 -3.02 34.29 12.44
N LEU A 163 -3.95 35.20 12.16
CA LEU A 163 -4.73 35.18 10.91
C LEU A 163 -3.86 35.42 9.67
N ARG A 164 -2.76 36.16 9.80
CA ARG A 164 -1.80 36.37 8.71
C ARG A 164 -0.96 35.13 8.48
N THR A 165 -0.36 34.56 9.53
CA THR A 165 0.48 33.34 9.38
C THR A 165 -0.33 32.18 8.80
N HIS A 166 -1.54 31.92 9.29
CA HIS A 166 -2.38 30.84 8.74
C HIS A 166 -2.85 31.10 7.30
N LYS A 167 -3.00 32.37 6.89
CA LYS A 167 -3.29 32.70 5.48
C LYS A 167 -2.08 32.45 4.59
N ASP A 168 -0.89 32.85 5.03
CA ASP A 168 0.36 32.68 4.29
C ASP A 168 0.74 31.17 4.18
N GLU A 169 0.54 30.40 5.26
CA GLU A 169 0.62 28.94 5.29
C GLU A 169 -0.36 28.28 4.31
N TYR A 170 -1.63 28.73 4.30
CA TYR A 170 -2.65 28.20 3.38
C TYR A 170 -2.33 28.51 1.91
N GLU A 171 -1.81 29.70 1.60
CA GLU A 171 -1.39 30.06 0.24
C GLU A 171 -0.17 29.25 -0.22
N LEU A 172 0.75 28.92 0.69
CA LEU A 172 1.88 28.03 0.41
C LEU A 172 1.42 26.59 0.15
N LEU A 173 0.58 26.01 1.01
CA LEU A 173 -0.01 24.68 0.82
C LEU A 173 -0.85 24.59 -0.46
N LEU A 174 -1.57 25.66 -0.82
CA LEU A 174 -2.33 25.75 -2.06
C LEU A 174 -1.42 25.69 -3.31
N LYS A 175 -0.25 26.33 -3.25
CA LYS A 175 0.77 26.28 -4.30
C LYS A 175 1.43 24.90 -4.40
N GLU A 176 1.83 24.30 -3.28
CA GLU A 176 2.39 22.94 -3.25
C GLU A 176 1.41 21.91 -3.81
N ARG A 177 0.11 22.01 -3.47
CA ARG A 177 -0.93 21.15 -4.03
C ARG A 177 -1.02 21.26 -5.55
N GLY A 178 -0.93 22.47 -6.12
CA GLY A 178 -0.95 22.69 -7.57
C GLY A 178 0.32 22.16 -8.27
N GLU A 179 1.47 22.22 -7.61
CA GLU A 179 2.72 21.62 -8.11
C GLU A 179 2.64 20.09 -8.12
N LEU A 180 2.13 19.47 -7.05
CA LEU A 180 1.86 18.04 -6.98
C LEU A 180 0.84 17.58 -8.03
N GLU A 181 -0.25 18.32 -8.22
CA GLU A 181 -1.27 18.05 -9.24
C GLU A 181 -0.66 18.10 -10.66
N SER A 182 0.23 19.05 -10.92
CA SER A 182 1.00 19.12 -12.18
C SER A 182 1.93 17.91 -12.37
N VAL A 183 2.58 17.43 -11.31
CA VAL A 183 3.44 16.22 -11.35
C VAL A 183 2.60 14.96 -11.59
N LEU A 184 1.47 14.80 -10.91
CA LEU A 184 0.54 13.68 -11.11
C LEU A 184 -0.02 13.67 -12.55
N GLN A 185 -0.40 14.82 -13.10
CA GLN A 185 -0.87 14.92 -14.49
C GLN A 185 0.23 14.49 -15.48
N LYS A 186 1.48 14.91 -15.27
CA LYS A 186 2.64 14.49 -16.08
C LYS A 186 2.87 12.99 -15.99
N GLN A 187 2.92 12.42 -14.78
CA GLN A 187 3.09 10.97 -14.58
C GLN A 187 1.96 10.15 -15.20
N ASN A 188 0.69 10.57 -15.06
CA ASN A 188 -0.45 9.90 -15.71
C ASN A 188 -0.31 9.90 -17.23
N SER A 189 0.09 11.02 -17.85
CA SER A 189 0.34 11.07 -19.30
C SER A 189 1.51 10.18 -19.72
N ALA A 190 2.56 10.04 -18.90
CA ALA A 190 3.67 9.14 -19.17
C ALA A 190 3.24 7.66 -19.08
N LEU A 191 2.42 7.30 -18.08
CA LEU A 191 1.84 5.96 -17.93
C LEU A 191 0.89 5.61 -19.09
N GLN A 192 0.06 6.54 -19.55
CA GLN A 192 -0.78 6.35 -20.74
C GLN A 192 0.06 6.09 -22.00
N ASN A 193 1.13 6.87 -22.20
CA ASN A 193 2.06 6.67 -23.32
C ASN A 193 2.82 5.33 -23.25
N LEU A 194 3.23 4.91 -22.05
CA LEU A 194 3.86 3.59 -21.83
C LEU A 194 2.87 2.44 -22.06
N SER A 195 1.65 2.55 -21.53
CA SER A 195 0.59 1.55 -21.75
C SER A 195 0.22 1.41 -23.22
N LYS A 196 0.26 2.51 -24.00
CA LYS A 196 0.10 2.43 -25.45
C LYS A 196 1.25 1.67 -26.11
N LYS A 197 2.51 2.07 -25.85
CA LYS A 197 3.69 1.38 -26.40
C LYS A 197 3.74 -0.11 -26.05
N MET A 198 3.28 -0.48 -24.86
CA MET A 198 3.18 -1.88 -24.43
C MET A 198 2.20 -2.65 -25.32
N LYS A 199 1.01 -2.10 -25.59
CA LYS A 199 0.02 -2.71 -26.50
C LYS A 199 0.47 -2.77 -27.94
N ASP A 200 1.14 -1.72 -28.41
CA ASP A 200 1.74 -1.66 -29.75
C ASP A 200 2.79 -2.80 -29.89
N MET A 201 3.62 -3.03 -28.86
CA MET A 201 4.61 -4.12 -28.80
C MET A 201 3.99 -5.52 -28.60
N GLU A 202 2.90 -5.65 -27.84
CA GLU A 202 2.13 -6.90 -27.69
C GLU A 202 1.56 -7.36 -29.04
N LEU A 203 1.06 -6.41 -29.84
CA LEU A 203 0.62 -6.66 -31.23
C LEU A 203 1.77 -7.11 -32.13
N GLU A 204 2.89 -6.39 -32.16
CA GLU A 204 4.08 -6.77 -32.94
C GLU A 204 4.59 -8.18 -32.55
N HIS A 205 4.55 -8.51 -31.26
CA HIS A 205 4.93 -9.84 -30.76
C HIS A 205 3.95 -10.92 -31.22
N CYS A 206 2.63 -10.67 -31.18
CA CYS A 206 1.62 -11.59 -31.71
C CYS A 206 1.81 -11.86 -33.20
N ASP A 207 1.99 -10.82 -34.02
CA ASP A 207 2.24 -10.95 -35.46
C ASP A 207 3.52 -11.76 -35.73
N CYS A 208 4.58 -11.54 -34.96
CA CYS A 208 5.82 -12.32 -35.02
C CYS A 208 5.62 -13.79 -34.65
N CYS A 209 4.84 -14.08 -33.60
CA CYS A 209 4.49 -15.45 -33.22
C CYS A 209 3.70 -16.16 -34.32
N GLU A 210 2.67 -15.53 -34.89
CA GLU A 210 1.93 -16.14 -36.00
C GLU A 210 2.81 -16.38 -37.23
N LEU A 211 3.70 -15.43 -37.55
CA LEU A 211 4.66 -15.58 -38.65
C LEU A 211 5.60 -16.76 -38.41
N LEU A 212 6.06 -16.95 -37.18
CA LEU A 212 6.91 -18.08 -36.80
C LEU A 212 6.16 -19.41 -36.92
N THR A 213 4.93 -19.51 -36.41
CA THR A 213 4.07 -20.70 -36.59
C THR A 213 3.82 -21.02 -38.07
N ARG A 214 3.59 -19.99 -38.90
CA ARG A 214 3.46 -20.13 -40.37
C ARG A 214 4.76 -20.58 -41.05
N GLN A 215 5.94 -20.32 -40.47
CA GLN A 215 7.21 -20.85 -40.97
C GLN A 215 7.43 -22.30 -40.52
N VAL A 216 7.15 -22.63 -39.25
CA VAL A 216 7.24 -23.99 -38.71
C VAL A 216 6.39 -24.96 -39.55
N HIS A 217 5.11 -24.66 -39.79
CA HIS A 217 4.24 -25.52 -40.62
C HIS A 217 4.71 -25.68 -42.08
N LYS A 218 5.43 -24.70 -42.65
CA LYS A 218 6.05 -24.84 -43.98
C LYS A 218 7.25 -25.79 -43.96
N LEU A 219 8.06 -25.74 -42.90
CA LEU A 219 9.20 -26.63 -42.70
C LEU A 219 8.74 -28.06 -42.40
N GLU A 220 7.71 -28.24 -41.56
CA GLU A 220 7.07 -29.53 -41.30
C GLU A 220 6.55 -30.17 -42.60
N TYR A 221 5.74 -29.44 -43.38
CA TYR A 221 5.25 -29.94 -44.68
C TYR A 221 6.40 -30.27 -45.66
N SER A 222 7.46 -29.46 -45.68
CA SER A 222 8.64 -29.71 -46.52
C SER A 222 9.36 -31.00 -46.10
N ALA A 223 9.53 -31.24 -44.80
CA ALA A 223 10.14 -32.46 -44.28
C ALA A 223 9.27 -33.71 -44.53
N GLU A 224 7.94 -33.59 -44.39
CA GLU A 224 6.99 -34.64 -44.80
C GLU A 224 7.05 -34.96 -46.30
N GLN A 225 7.32 -33.96 -47.14
CA GLN A 225 7.50 -34.15 -48.58
C GLN A 225 8.86 -34.79 -48.90
N GLU A 226 9.94 -34.37 -48.26
CA GLU A 226 11.28 -34.95 -48.41
C GLU A 226 11.30 -36.43 -47.99
N GLU A 227 10.74 -36.76 -46.82
CA GLU A 227 10.67 -38.13 -46.31
C GLU A 227 9.74 -39.05 -47.13
N ARG A 228 8.77 -38.49 -47.88
CA ARG A 228 8.01 -39.23 -48.90
C ARG A 228 8.85 -39.50 -50.14
N LEU A 229 9.48 -38.47 -50.71
CA LEU A 229 10.35 -38.60 -51.89
C LEU A 229 11.52 -39.56 -51.65
N LYS A 230 12.06 -39.58 -50.43
CA LYS A 230 13.12 -40.50 -50.00
C LYS A 230 12.66 -41.96 -50.00
N LYS A 231 11.43 -42.25 -49.56
CA LYS A 231 10.83 -43.60 -49.63
C LYS A 231 10.52 -44.03 -51.07
N GLU A 232 10.08 -43.10 -51.90
CA GLU A 232 9.91 -43.34 -53.34
C GLU A 232 11.25 -43.64 -54.04
N LEU A 233 12.31 -42.91 -53.69
CA LEU A 233 13.67 -43.15 -54.17
C LEU A 233 14.23 -44.52 -53.73
N GLU A 234 14.03 -44.90 -52.46
CA GLU A 234 14.45 -46.18 -51.91
C GLU A 234 13.73 -47.35 -52.61
N ALA A 235 12.40 -47.26 -52.75
CA ALA A 235 11.60 -48.24 -53.48
C ALA A 235 11.96 -48.31 -54.98
N ALA A 236 12.29 -47.19 -55.62
CA ALA A 236 12.79 -47.18 -56.99
C ALA A 236 14.18 -47.83 -57.11
N THR A 237 15.06 -47.61 -56.13
CA THR A 237 16.41 -48.19 -56.07
C THR A 237 16.35 -49.71 -55.92
N ASP A 238 15.49 -50.24 -55.05
CA ASP A 238 15.30 -51.69 -54.92
C ASP A 238 14.65 -52.31 -56.16
N ARG A 239 13.76 -51.59 -56.84
CA ARG A 239 13.20 -52.02 -58.13
C ARG A 239 14.26 -52.07 -59.24
N ILE A 240 15.24 -51.17 -59.22
CA ILE A 240 16.38 -51.21 -60.15
C ILE A 240 17.22 -52.47 -59.88
N LYS A 241 17.60 -52.75 -58.62
CA LYS A 241 18.33 -53.98 -58.25
C LYS A 241 17.63 -55.25 -58.74
N GLN A 242 16.31 -55.36 -58.52
CA GLN A 242 15.52 -56.51 -58.99
C GLN A 242 15.54 -56.67 -60.51
N LEU A 243 15.56 -55.57 -61.27
CA LEU A 243 15.69 -55.61 -62.73
C LEU A 243 17.12 -55.98 -63.16
N GLU A 244 18.15 -55.49 -62.47
CA GLU A 244 19.55 -55.86 -62.71
C GLU A 244 19.80 -57.36 -62.44
N GLU A 245 19.29 -57.89 -61.32
CA GLU A 245 19.31 -59.31 -60.98
C GLU A 245 18.58 -60.16 -62.04
N SER A 246 17.40 -59.72 -62.50
CA SER A 246 16.65 -60.40 -63.56
C SER A 246 17.39 -60.38 -64.91
N ILE A 247 18.03 -59.27 -65.27
CA ILE A 247 18.81 -59.14 -66.51
C ILE A 247 20.06 -60.03 -66.46
N GLU A 248 20.73 -60.15 -65.31
CA GLU A 248 21.89 -61.04 -65.17
C GLU A 248 21.47 -62.53 -65.16
N ALA A 249 20.31 -62.85 -64.59
CA ALA A 249 19.71 -64.18 -64.72
C ALA A 249 19.38 -64.54 -66.18
N GLU A 250 18.81 -63.60 -66.96
CA GLU A 250 18.58 -63.79 -68.39
C GLU A 250 19.88 -63.95 -69.18
N ARG A 251 20.92 -63.14 -68.89
CA ARG A 251 22.26 -63.28 -69.50
C ARG A 251 22.85 -64.67 -69.24
N ALA A 252 22.79 -65.15 -68.00
CA ALA A 252 23.26 -66.48 -67.62
C ALA A 252 22.46 -67.61 -68.32
N ALA A 253 21.13 -67.46 -68.42
CA ALA A 253 20.27 -68.40 -69.14
C ALA A 253 20.57 -68.41 -70.66
N HIS A 254 20.77 -67.24 -71.27
CA HIS A 254 21.14 -67.10 -72.67
C HIS A 254 22.52 -67.72 -72.97
N LEU A 255 23.53 -67.45 -72.13
CA LEU A 255 24.85 -68.08 -72.26
C LEU A 255 24.77 -69.62 -72.17
N LYS A 256 24.01 -70.15 -71.21
CA LYS A 256 23.76 -71.60 -71.08
C LYS A 256 23.06 -72.18 -72.32
N SER A 257 22.08 -71.45 -72.86
CA SER A 257 21.38 -71.82 -74.10
C SER A 257 22.31 -71.84 -75.31
N LYS A 258 23.19 -70.83 -75.44
CA LYS A 258 24.21 -70.75 -76.49
C LYS A 258 25.17 -71.94 -76.43
N PHE A 259 25.72 -72.26 -75.27
CA PHE A 259 26.62 -73.42 -75.11
C PHE A 259 25.92 -74.74 -75.46
N ASN A 260 24.65 -74.93 -75.05
CA ASN A 260 23.87 -76.10 -75.43
C ASN A 260 23.65 -76.19 -76.95
N LEU A 261 23.44 -75.07 -77.64
CA LEU A 261 23.31 -75.03 -79.09
C LEU A 261 24.65 -75.37 -79.78
N GLU A 262 25.77 -74.83 -79.31
CA GLU A 262 27.11 -75.13 -79.84
C GLU A 262 27.45 -76.62 -79.69
N ILE A 263 27.15 -77.23 -78.53
CA ILE A 263 27.29 -78.69 -78.30
C ILE A 263 26.41 -79.48 -79.27
N THR A 264 25.19 -79.03 -79.53
CA THR A 264 24.26 -79.69 -80.46
C THR A 264 24.74 -79.58 -81.92
N GLN A 265 25.28 -78.43 -82.32
CA GLN A 265 25.87 -78.23 -83.65
C GLN A 265 27.12 -79.10 -83.88
N MET A 266 28.02 -79.19 -82.88
CA MET A 266 29.14 -80.12 -82.93
C MET A 266 28.67 -81.56 -83.11
N ARG A 267 27.63 -81.98 -82.38
CA ARG A 267 27.09 -83.35 -82.49
C ARG A 267 26.43 -83.63 -83.84
N ILE A 268 25.83 -82.64 -84.50
CA ILE A 268 25.34 -82.76 -85.87
C ILE A 268 26.52 -82.97 -86.83
N HIS A 269 27.58 -82.17 -86.73
CA HIS A 269 28.75 -82.28 -87.60
C HIS A 269 29.46 -83.64 -87.45
N GLU A 270 29.55 -84.19 -86.24
CA GLU A 270 30.04 -85.56 -85.99
C GLU A 270 29.22 -86.62 -86.72
N LEU A 271 27.88 -86.51 -86.67
CA LEU A 271 26.96 -87.44 -87.33
C LEU A 271 26.99 -87.32 -88.86
N GLU A 272 27.15 -86.11 -89.39
CA GLU A 272 27.34 -85.87 -90.83
C GLU A 272 28.66 -86.46 -91.34
N GLY A 273 29.74 -86.35 -90.56
CA GLY A 273 31.02 -86.99 -90.85
C GLY A 273 30.92 -88.52 -90.87
N ALA A 274 30.28 -89.10 -89.86
CA ALA A 274 30.03 -90.55 -89.81
C ALA A 274 29.17 -91.03 -91.00
N LEU A 275 28.08 -90.32 -91.32
CA LEU A 275 27.23 -90.61 -92.48
C LEU A 275 27.98 -90.54 -93.81
N GLN A 276 28.96 -89.64 -93.94
CA GLN A 276 29.76 -89.55 -95.16
C GLN A 276 30.79 -90.68 -95.28
N MET A 277 31.36 -91.15 -94.16
CA MET A 277 32.21 -92.35 -94.15
C MET A 277 31.40 -93.61 -94.50
N GLU A 278 30.19 -93.76 -93.95
CA GLU A 278 29.30 -94.90 -94.23
C GLU A 278 28.97 -95.01 -95.72
N LYS A 279 28.71 -93.89 -96.41
CA LYS A 279 28.48 -93.87 -97.86
C LYS A 279 29.69 -94.33 -98.68
N VAL A 280 30.91 -94.05 -98.22
CA VAL A 280 32.14 -94.51 -98.89
C VAL A 280 32.26 -96.03 -98.74
N SER A 281 32.11 -96.55 -97.52
CA SER A 281 32.15 -97.99 -97.27
C SER A 281 31.03 -98.74 -98.00
N GLN A 282 29.83 -98.15 -98.11
CA GLN A 282 28.73 -98.69 -98.91
C GLN A 282 29.08 -98.76 -100.40
N ALA A 283 29.78 -97.75 -100.95
CA ALA A 283 30.21 -97.75 -102.35
C ALA A 283 31.29 -98.81 -102.62
N GLU A 284 32.21 -99.02 -101.69
CA GLU A 284 33.21 -100.09 -101.74
C GLU A 284 32.53 -101.47 -101.73
N ALA A 285 31.63 -101.73 -100.78
CA ALA A 285 30.90 -103.00 -100.68
C ALA A 285 30.01 -103.29 -101.92
N LEU A 286 29.47 -102.26 -102.59
CA LEU A 286 28.76 -102.42 -103.86
C LEU A 286 29.69 -102.78 -105.02
N SER A 287 30.93 -102.28 -105.03
CA SER A 287 31.95 -102.66 -106.02
C SER A 287 32.35 -104.13 -105.88
N ASP A 288 32.55 -104.60 -104.65
CA ASP A 288 32.90 -106.01 -104.37
C ASP A 288 31.77 -106.97 -104.74
N LEU A 289 30.51 -106.60 -104.48
CA LEU A 289 29.33 -107.37 -104.93
C LEU A 289 29.24 -107.47 -106.46
N GLU A 290 29.58 -106.41 -107.20
CA GLU A 290 29.59 -106.43 -108.67
C GLU A 290 30.69 -107.34 -109.23
N MET A 291 31.83 -107.47 -108.53
CA MET A 291 32.88 -108.44 -108.86
C MET A 291 32.42 -109.89 -108.64
N ILE A 292 31.89 -110.22 -107.46
CA ILE A 292 31.35 -111.56 -107.16
C ILE A 292 30.24 -111.96 -108.16
N ARG A 293 29.42 -110.99 -108.58
CA ARG A 293 28.35 -111.20 -109.59
C ARG A 293 28.89 -111.61 -110.97
N LYS A 294 30.11 -111.20 -111.35
CA LYS A 294 30.76 -111.68 -112.58
C LYS A 294 31.25 -113.12 -112.45
N GLU A 295 31.90 -113.47 -111.34
CA GLU A 295 32.44 -114.82 -111.12
C GLU A 295 31.33 -115.88 -111.16
N LEU A 296 30.19 -115.62 -110.50
CA LEU A 296 29.00 -116.49 -110.57
C LEU A 296 28.48 -116.67 -112.02
N LYS A 297 28.59 -115.63 -112.85
CA LYS A 297 28.17 -115.68 -114.26
C LYS A 297 29.05 -116.64 -115.09
N GLU A 298 30.34 -116.71 -114.80
CA GLU A 298 31.26 -117.62 -115.47
C GLU A 298 31.02 -119.08 -115.04
N VAL A 299 30.65 -119.30 -113.77
CA VAL A 299 30.27 -120.63 -113.25
C VAL A 299 28.95 -121.13 -113.87
N GLU A 300 27.91 -120.29 -113.99
CA GLU A 300 26.69 -120.64 -114.74
C GLU A 300 26.99 -121.06 -116.19
N ASN A 301 27.84 -120.28 -116.86
CA ASN A 301 28.27 -120.54 -118.24
C ASN A 301 29.13 -121.81 -118.37
N ALA A 302 29.71 -122.33 -117.28
CA ALA A 302 30.38 -123.63 -117.26
C ALA A 302 29.39 -124.79 -117.05
N TYR A 303 28.42 -124.61 -116.16
CA TYR A 303 27.39 -125.61 -115.86
C TYR A 303 26.51 -125.96 -117.07
N GLU A 304 25.99 -124.96 -117.79
CA GLU A 304 25.10 -125.21 -118.95
C GLU A 304 25.79 -125.94 -120.11
N ARG A 305 27.11 -125.75 -120.30
CA ARG A 305 27.89 -126.50 -121.30
C ARG A 305 27.92 -128.00 -121.01
N GLU A 306 28.15 -128.38 -119.76
CA GLU A 306 28.30 -129.80 -119.41
C GLU A 306 26.95 -130.54 -119.37
N LYS A 307 25.88 -129.82 -118.98
CA LYS A 307 24.50 -130.26 -119.14
C LYS A 307 24.14 -130.58 -120.59
N GLN A 308 24.62 -129.78 -121.55
CA GLN A 308 24.43 -130.05 -122.99
C GLN A 308 25.25 -131.26 -123.48
N ASN A 309 26.49 -131.44 -123.00
CA ASN A 309 27.29 -132.65 -123.27
C ASN A 309 26.58 -133.94 -122.79
N ALA A 310 26.01 -133.91 -121.58
CA ALA A 310 25.29 -135.06 -121.02
C ALA A 310 24.07 -135.47 -121.87
N GLN A 311 23.29 -134.48 -122.34
CA GLN A 311 22.12 -134.71 -123.20
C GLN A 311 22.50 -135.40 -124.53
N VAL A 312 23.56 -134.94 -125.20
CA VAL A 312 24.03 -135.52 -126.47
C VAL A 312 24.49 -136.98 -126.31
N ASN A 313 25.11 -137.32 -125.18
CA ASN A 313 25.52 -138.70 -124.90
C ASN A 313 24.31 -139.63 -124.64
N LEU A 314 23.28 -139.15 -123.94
CA LEU A 314 22.04 -139.89 -123.69
C LEU A 314 21.32 -140.26 -125.00
N GLU A 315 21.25 -139.33 -125.96
CA GLU A 315 20.67 -139.57 -127.29
C GLU A 315 21.48 -140.52 -128.19
N LYS A 316 22.72 -140.82 -127.80
CA LYS A 316 23.62 -141.75 -128.50
C LYS A 316 23.36 -143.20 -128.06
N VAL A 317 23.24 -143.42 -126.75
CA VAL A 317 22.89 -144.72 -126.15
C VAL A 317 21.51 -145.18 -126.61
N ASN A 318 20.50 -144.30 -126.51
CA ASN A 318 19.12 -144.55 -126.95
C ASN A 318 18.97 -144.87 -128.44
N ARG A 319 20.02 -144.76 -129.25
CA ARG A 319 20.03 -145.11 -130.68
C ARG A 319 20.45 -146.57 -130.87
N LEU A 320 21.56 -146.94 -130.24
CA LEU A 320 22.16 -148.27 -130.32
C LEU A 320 21.26 -149.38 -129.75
N GLU A 321 20.53 -149.10 -128.65
CA GLU A 321 19.57 -150.08 -128.09
C GLU A 321 18.44 -150.44 -129.07
N ARG A 322 17.95 -149.47 -129.85
CA ARG A 322 16.88 -149.71 -130.85
C ARG A 322 17.38 -150.52 -132.04
N GLU A 323 18.61 -150.29 -132.48
CA GLU A 323 19.25 -151.05 -133.56
C GLU A 323 19.49 -152.52 -133.16
N TYR A 324 19.88 -152.76 -131.90
CA TYR A 324 20.02 -154.10 -131.32
C TYR A 324 18.69 -154.86 -131.25
N ILE A 325 17.63 -154.23 -130.73
CA ILE A 325 16.31 -154.87 -130.59
C ILE A 325 15.70 -155.21 -131.96
N PHE A 326 15.83 -154.32 -132.95
CA PHE A 326 15.30 -154.53 -134.30
C PHE A 326 15.99 -155.70 -135.04
N THR A 327 17.32 -155.76 -134.98
CA THR A 327 18.09 -156.79 -135.68
C THR A 327 17.88 -158.18 -135.08
N ASN A 328 17.74 -158.29 -133.75
CA ASN A 328 17.52 -159.58 -133.09
C ASN A 328 16.17 -160.22 -133.46
N LYS A 329 15.09 -159.42 -133.56
CA LYS A 329 13.76 -159.92 -133.96
C LYS A 329 13.74 -160.51 -135.37
N GLN A 330 14.36 -159.80 -136.33
CA GLN A 330 14.40 -160.22 -137.74
C GLN A 330 15.30 -161.44 -138.00
N MET A 331 16.14 -161.85 -137.03
CA MET A 331 16.88 -163.11 -137.09
C MET A 331 16.01 -164.30 -136.66
N ASN A 332 15.27 -164.19 -135.55
CA ASN A 332 14.42 -165.29 -135.05
C ASN A 332 13.33 -165.71 -136.05
N GLU A 333 12.66 -164.74 -136.68
CA GLU A 333 11.60 -165.00 -137.67
C GLU A 333 12.12 -165.87 -138.85
N LYS A 334 13.39 -165.71 -139.23
CA LYS A 334 14.06 -166.50 -140.28
C LYS A 334 14.57 -167.87 -139.81
N ILE A 335 14.60 -168.13 -138.50
CA ILE A 335 14.98 -169.43 -137.95
C ILE A 335 13.75 -170.34 -137.92
N GLU A 336 12.60 -169.85 -137.44
CA GLU A 336 11.34 -170.63 -137.43
C GLU A 336 10.90 -171.04 -138.84
N GLU A 337 11.04 -170.16 -139.85
CA GLU A 337 10.82 -170.52 -141.27
C GLU A 337 11.73 -171.67 -141.75
N LYS A 338 12.95 -171.77 -141.24
CA LYS A 338 13.90 -172.84 -141.61
C LYS A 338 13.59 -174.14 -140.89
N GLU A 339 13.11 -174.09 -139.66
CA GLU A 339 12.80 -175.28 -138.88
C GLU A 339 11.58 -176.05 -139.41
N GLU A 340 10.52 -175.38 -139.88
CA GLU A 340 9.42 -176.08 -140.59
C GLU A 340 9.86 -176.70 -141.93
N VAL A 341 10.71 -176.01 -142.70
CA VAL A 341 11.27 -176.58 -143.95
C VAL A 341 12.15 -177.79 -143.66
N ILE A 342 12.91 -177.78 -142.56
CA ILE A 342 13.69 -178.94 -142.11
C ILE A 342 12.78 -180.07 -141.60
N LYS A 343 11.62 -179.75 -141.01
CA LYS A 343 10.62 -180.71 -140.53
C LYS A 343 9.92 -181.48 -141.67
N ASP A 344 9.51 -180.81 -142.76
CA ASP A 344 9.04 -181.48 -144.00
C ASP A 344 10.12 -182.42 -144.58
N LEU A 345 11.35 -181.91 -144.70
CA LEU A 345 12.49 -182.73 -145.14
C LEU A 345 12.78 -183.90 -144.19
N SER A 346 12.50 -183.76 -142.89
CA SER A 346 12.62 -184.82 -141.87
C SER A 346 11.43 -185.78 -141.83
N GLU A 347 10.39 -185.55 -142.63
CA GLU A 347 9.32 -186.51 -142.92
C GLU A 347 9.65 -187.28 -144.21
N ARG A 348 10.06 -186.57 -145.26
CA ARG A 348 10.48 -187.16 -146.56
C ARG A 348 11.80 -187.95 -146.45
N LEU A 349 12.70 -187.57 -145.55
CA LEU A 349 13.87 -188.40 -145.23
C LEU A 349 13.47 -189.62 -144.39
N ARG A 350 12.39 -189.59 -143.61
CA ARG A 350 11.88 -190.73 -142.82
C ARG A 350 11.36 -191.85 -143.73
N GLU A 351 10.81 -191.48 -144.89
CA GLU A 351 10.51 -192.43 -145.97
C GLU A 351 11.81 -193.04 -146.55
N ASN A 352 12.90 -192.27 -146.64
CA ASN A 352 14.22 -192.76 -147.08
C ASN A 352 15.00 -193.49 -145.97
N GLU A 353 14.67 -193.32 -144.68
CA GLU A 353 15.15 -194.19 -143.60
C GLU A 353 14.61 -195.63 -143.73
N LYS A 354 13.65 -195.86 -144.64
CA LYS A 354 13.26 -197.21 -145.07
C LYS A 354 14.28 -197.84 -146.04
N THR A 355 15.00 -197.04 -146.82
CA THR A 355 16.00 -197.46 -147.82
C THR A 355 17.46 -197.27 -147.37
N ARG A 356 17.79 -196.31 -146.50
CA ARG A 356 19.17 -196.10 -146.00
C ARG A 356 19.40 -196.54 -144.56
N ARG A 357 18.56 -197.47 -144.07
CA ARG A 357 18.90 -198.37 -142.94
C ARG A 357 20.05 -199.33 -143.29
N GLU A 358 20.59 -199.19 -144.50
CA GLU A 358 21.62 -200.00 -145.13
C GLU A 358 23.11 -199.45 -144.90
N LEU A 359 23.43 -198.35 -144.10
CA LEU A 359 24.80 -197.63 -143.89
C LEU A 359 25.02 -196.55 -142.61
N GLN A 360 26.15 -196.23 -141.80
CA GLN A 360 26.30 -195.30 -140.49
C GLN A 360 27.67 -194.46 -139.98
N GLU A 361 27.80 -193.55 -138.86
CA GLU A 361 29.11 -192.96 -138.08
C GLU A 361 29.29 -192.18 -136.58
N LYS A 362 30.06 -191.01 -136.22
CA LYS A 362 31.01 -190.65 -134.94
C LYS A 362 30.98 -189.53 -133.67
N LEU A 363 31.94 -188.53 -133.31
CA LEU A 363 32.61 -188.09 -131.89
C LEU A 363 32.89 -186.55 -131.23
N ALA A 364 33.42 -186.21 -129.93
CA ALA A 364 33.77 -184.80 -129.20
C ALA A 364 34.63 -184.57 -127.77
N MET A 365 35.07 -183.33 -127.16
CA MET A 365 35.82 -182.98 -125.76
C MET A 365 36.26 -181.46 -125.16
N ALA A 366 36.56 -181.06 -123.81
CA ALA A 366 37.27 -179.75 -123.16
C ALA A 366 37.45 -179.40 -121.51
N LYS A 367 38.36 -178.45 -120.87
CA LYS A 367 38.61 -177.87 -119.36
C LYS A 367 39.63 -176.57 -119.07
N LYS A 368 40.12 -175.76 -117.97
CA LYS A 368 40.10 -175.23 -116.43
C LYS A 368 40.98 -173.84 -116.09
N HIS A 369 41.46 -173.06 -114.97
CA HIS A 369 41.74 -172.87 -113.41
C HIS A 369 42.04 -171.39 -112.65
N GLN A 370 42.82 -171.12 -111.47
CA GLN A 370 42.81 -169.91 -110.39
C GLN A 370 43.99 -169.77 -109.19
N VAL A 371 44.36 -168.89 -108.10
CA VAL A 371 44.59 -167.42 -107.46
C VAL A 371 45.38 -167.38 -105.97
N PHE A 372 45.86 -166.49 -104.94
CA PHE A 372 45.84 -165.10 -104.12
C PHE A 372 47.21 -164.53 -103.32
N VAL A 373 47.61 -163.71 -102.19
CA VAL A 373 47.30 -163.07 -100.74
C VAL A 373 48.25 -161.83 -100.07
N THR A 374 48.29 -161.34 -98.72
CA THR A 374 48.98 -160.09 -97.96
C THR A 374 49.49 -160.13 -96.35
N GLU A 375 49.91 -159.22 -95.31
CA GLU A 375 50.18 -157.73 -94.73
C GLU A 375 50.92 -157.45 -93.22
N THR A 376 51.39 -156.23 -92.60
CA THR A 376 52.04 -155.92 -91.14
C THR A 376 52.47 -154.42 -90.47
N TYR A 377 52.82 -154.08 -89.11
CA TYR A 377 53.37 -152.72 -88.39
C TYR A 377 53.89 -152.52 -86.79
N GLU A 378 54.62 -151.43 -86.20
CA GLU A 378 54.85 -150.84 -84.68
C GLU A 378 55.93 -149.59 -84.34
N ASN A 379 56.46 -148.85 -83.20
CA ASN A 379 56.40 -148.46 -81.63
C ASN A 379 57.30 -147.18 -80.94
N ASN A 380 57.52 -146.85 -79.55
CA ASN A 380 57.96 -145.49 -78.79
C ASN A 380 58.75 -145.31 -77.29
N MET A 381 59.30 -144.12 -76.69
CA MET A 381 59.95 -143.78 -75.25
C MET A 381 60.50 -142.28 -74.77
N MET A 382 60.84 -141.98 -73.45
CA MET A 382 61.83 -141.01 -72.69
C MET A 382 61.88 -139.41 -72.48
N GLU A 383 62.26 -138.97 -71.24
CA GLU A 383 63.05 -137.78 -70.69
C GLU A 383 62.67 -136.24 -70.68
N LEU A 384 63.31 -135.47 -69.74
CA LEU A 384 63.36 -133.98 -69.49
C LEU A 384 62.02 -133.20 -69.26
N LYS A 385 61.65 -132.64 -68.09
CA LYS A 385 62.18 -132.45 -66.71
C LYS A 385 63.14 -131.26 -66.40
N LEU A 386 62.54 -130.13 -65.95
CA LEU A 386 63.10 -129.08 -65.05
C LEU A 386 64.29 -128.25 -65.61
N LEU A 387 64.84 -127.18 -65.01
CA LEU A 387 64.85 -126.54 -63.67
C LEU A 387 64.69 -124.99 -63.80
N LEU A 388 64.47 -124.11 -62.80
CA LEU A 388 64.56 -124.08 -61.32
C LEU A 388 65.95 -123.73 -60.69
N ASP A 389 66.08 -122.52 -60.16
CA ASP A 389 67.16 -121.96 -59.29
C ASP A 389 68.67 -122.23 -59.56
N SER A 390 69.37 -121.13 -59.87
CA SER A 390 70.60 -120.64 -59.18
C SER A 390 72.01 -121.20 -59.53
N PHE A 391 73.02 -120.59 -58.86
CA PHE A 391 74.49 -120.79 -58.88
C PHE A 391 75.32 -120.19 -60.06
N ALA A 392 76.59 -119.75 -59.90
CA ALA A 392 77.39 -119.25 -58.74
C ALA A 392 78.82 -118.77 -59.18
N MET A 393 79.69 -118.52 -58.18
CA MET A 393 81.19 -118.40 -58.21
C MET A 393 81.76 -117.00 -58.54
N SER A 394 82.80 -116.47 -57.86
CA SER A 394 83.51 -116.83 -56.60
C SER A 394 84.01 -115.51 -55.92
N GLY A 395 84.52 -115.39 -54.69
CA GLY A 395 85.46 -116.24 -53.91
C GLY A 395 86.91 -116.03 -54.39
N GLN A 396 87.93 -115.71 -53.58
CA GLN A 396 88.03 -115.45 -52.12
C GLN A 396 89.29 -114.58 -51.77
N ARG A 397 89.52 -114.25 -50.49
CA ARG A 397 90.57 -113.34 -49.94
C ARG A 397 92.00 -113.91 -49.90
N THR A 398 93.02 -113.03 -49.86
CA THR A 398 94.16 -113.01 -48.91
C THR A 398 94.91 -111.65 -48.93
N ALA A 399 96.01 -111.45 -48.17
CA ALA A 399 96.60 -110.13 -47.85
C ALA A 399 98.15 -110.08 -47.93
N GLY A 400 98.77 -108.87 -47.98
CA GLY A 400 100.23 -108.72 -47.73
C GLY A 400 100.96 -107.42 -48.17
N THR A 401 101.18 -106.50 -47.24
CA THR A 401 102.46 -105.76 -46.94
C THR A 401 103.37 -105.05 -48.00
N CYS A 402 103.46 -103.71 -47.83
CA CYS A 402 104.68 -102.87 -47.62
C CYS A 402 105.68 -102.38 -48.74
N LYS A 403 105.92 -101.04 -48.69
CA LYS A 403 107.18 -100.25 -48.76
C LYS A 403 107.64 -99.51 -50.05
N ASP A 404 108.28 -98.35 -49.78
CA ASP A 404 109.24 -97.52 -50.56
C ASP A 404 108.75 -96.85 -51.88
N LYS A 405 108.78 -95.50 -52.05
CA LYS A 405 109.85 -94.45 -52.15
C LYS A 405 110.25 -94.18 -53.62
N ASP A 406 110.56 -92.96 -54.11
CA ASP A 406 110.65 -91.62 -53.50
C ASP A 406 110.58 -90.48 -54.57
N LYS A 407 109.74 -89.44 -54.37
CA LYS A 407 109.89 -87.99 -54.79
C LYS A 407 110.24 -87.62 -56.28
N PRO A 408 110.43 -86.32 -56.70
CA PRO A 408 110.21 -85.01 -56.05
C PRO A 408 109.48 -83.88 -56.87
N SER A 409 108.91 -82.88 -56.14
CA SER A 409 108.92 -81.40 -56.44
C SER A 409 108.18 -80.80 -57.67
N SER A 410 107.77 -79.50 -57.71
CA SER A 410 107.60 -78.43 -56.67
C SER A 410 107.00 -77.12 -57.24
N LEU A 411 106.29 -76.32 -56.38
CA LEU A 411 106.07 -74.85 -56.48
C LEU A 411 105.23 -74.32 -57.69
N SER A 412 104.68 -73.08 -57.72
CA SER A 412 104.66 -71.93 -56.78
C SER A 412 103.45 -70.98 -56.97
N VAL A 413 103.03 -70.32 -55.88
CA VAL A 413 102.61 -68.89 -55.75
C VAL A 413 101.96 -68.17 -56.97
N LEU A 414 100.67 -67.79 -56.83
CA LEU A 414 100.15 -66.51 -57.38
C LEU A 414 98.78 -66.05 -56.82
N GLU A 415 97.91 -66.94 -56.34
CA GLU A 415 96.51 -66.60 -56.02
C GLU A 415 96.30 -65.71 -54.77
N THR A 416 97.25 -65.71 -53.82
CA THR A 416 97.10 -65.10 -52.49
C THR A 416 96.97 -63.56 -52.48
N LEU A 417 97.20 -62.89 -53.61
CA LEU A 417 97.03 -61.43 -53.75
C LEU A 417 95.62 -61.02 -54.19
N ARG A 418 94.79 -61.95 -54.70
CA ARG A 418 93.46 -61.64 -55.24
C ARG A 418 92.39 -61.41 -54.17
N CYS A 419 92.53 -62.00 -52.99
CA CYS A 419 91.51 -61.95 -51.93
C CYS A 419 91.55 -60.66 -51.07
N THR A 420 92.64 -59.90 -51.09
CA THR A 420 92.85 -58.79 -50.13
C THR A 420 92.32 -57.44 -50.62
N LEU A 421 92.30 -57.18 -51.94
CA LEU A 421 91.80 -55.89 -52.47
C LEU A 421 90.27 -55.73 -52.27
N THR A 422 89.50 -56.78 -52.54
CA THR A 422 88.03 -56.76 -52.47
C THR A 422 87.49 -56.40 -51.08
N ALA A 423 88.26 -56.73 -50.02
CA ALA A 423 87.90 -56.45 -48.64
C ALA A 423 87.99 -54.95 -48.25
N TYR A 424 88.82 -54.16 -48.95
CA TYR A 424 88.94 -52.72 -48.70
C TYR A 424 87.93 -51.88 -49.49
N GLN A 425 87.52 -52.35 -50.68
CA GLN A 425 86.63 -51.59 -51.55
C GLN A 425 85.19 -51.52 -51.02
N ASN A 426 84.66 -52.62 -50.47
CA ASN A 426 83.32 -52.63 -49.86
C ASN A 426 83.24 -51.74 -48.60
N LYS A 427 84.29 -51.74 -47.76
CA LYS A 427 84.36 -50.96 -46.52
C LYS A 427 84.25 -49.45 -46.72
N LEU A 428 84.62 -48.95 -47.91
CA LEU A 428 84.52 -47.54 -48.28
C LEU A 428 83.08 -47.17 -48.70
N GLU A 429 82.37 -48.09 -49.34
CA GLU A 429 80.97 -47.89 -49.75
C GLU A 429 80.02 -47.99 -48.54
N ASP A 430 80.25 -48.95 -47.63
CA ASP A 430 79.46 -49.08 -46.40
C ASP A 430 79.52 -47.81 -45.54
N THR A 431 80.73 -47.30 -45.29
CA THR A 431 80.94 -46.08 -44.49
C THR A 431 80.40 -44.81 -45.17
N SER A 432 80.47 -44.72 -46.51
CA SER A 432 79.81 -43.69 -47.30
C SER A 432 78.28 -43.69 -47.11
N ASN A 433 77.66 -44.87 -47.07
CA ASN A 433 76.22 -45.00 -46.94
C ASN A 433 75.72 -44.86 -45.49
N GLU A 434 76.53 -45.20 -44.47
CA GLU A 434 76.22 -44.81 -43.09
C GLU A 434 76.34 -43.31 -42.85
N LEU A 435 77.33 -42.63 -43.45
CA LEU A 435 77.45 -41.17 -43.36
C LEU A 435 76.22 -40.46 -43.97
N LYS A 436 75.69 -40.96 -45.10
CA LYS A 436 74.43 -40.46 -45.70
C LYS A 436 73.23 -40.69 -44.78
N LYS A 437 73.10 -41.87 -44.14
CA LYS A 437 72.04 -42.14 -43.15
C LYS A 437 72.14 -41.20 -41.95
N MET A 438 73.34 -40.99 -41.41
CA MET A 438 73.57 -40.10 -40.26
C MET A 438 73.25 -38.64 -40.60
N ASN A 439 73.62 -38.16 -41.79
CA ASN A 439 73.21 -36.83 -42.26
C ASN A 439 71.69 -36.72 -42.43
N ALA A 440 71.00 -37.74 -42.97
CA ALA A 440 69.54 -37.75 -43.07
C ALA A 440 68.86 -37.74 -41.68
N LEU A 441 69.44 -38.43 -40.70
CA LEU A 441 68.96 -38.47 -39.32
C LEU A 441 69.15 -37.12 -38.61
N CYS A 442 70.31 -36.46 -38.80
CA CYS A 442 70.55 -35.08 -38.36
C CYS A 442 69.65 -34.05 -39.05
N GLU A 443 69.35 -34.24 -40.34
CA GLU A 443 68.36 -33.44 -41.08
C GLU A 443 66.96 -33.58 -40.48
N ASN A 444 66.57 -34.77 -40.05
CA ASN A 444 65.27 -35.04 -39.45
C ASN A 444 65.19 -34.50 -38.02
N THR A 445 66.17 -34.74 -37.15
CA THR A 445 66.17 -34.17 -35.79
C THR A 445 66.26 -32.65 -35.79
N ARG A 446 66.90 -32.02 -36.80
CA ARG A 446 66.84 -30.57 -37.03
C ARG A 446 65.43 -30.08 -37.37
N LYS A 447 64.66 -30.82 -38.18
CA LYS A 447 63.27 -30.49 -38.52
C LYS A 447 62.34 -30.71 -37.31
N GLU A 448 62.53 -31.80 -36.58
CA GLU A 448 61.80 -32.09 -35.34
C GLU A 448 62.07 -31.03 -34.26
N LEU A 449 63.31 -30.54 -34.15
CA LEU A 449 63.67 -29.44 -33.24
C LEU A 449 62.97 -28.12 -33.62
N GLU A 450 62.92 -27.78 -34.91
CA GLU A 450 62.20 -26.57 -35.36
C GLU A 450 60.68 -26.72 -35.14
N ILE A 451 60.10 -27.88 -35.44
CA ILE A 451 58.69 -28.21 -35.12
C ILE A 451 58.42 -28.13 -33.61
N SER A 452 59.38 -28.55 -32.76
CA SER A 452 59.28 -28.46 -31.30
C SER A 452 59.35 -27.00 -30.81
N LYS A 453 60.16 -26.18 -31.46
CA LYS A 453 60.31 -24.74 -31.22
C LYS A 453 59.06 -23.95 -31.65
N ASP A 454 58.45 -24.30 -32.78
CA ASP A 454 57.16 -23.73 -33.21
C ASP A 454 56.03 -24.12 -32.24
N LYS A 455 55.99 -25.37 -31.78
CA LYS A 455 55.06 -25.82 -30.72
C LYS A 455 55.29 -25.07 -29.41
N MET A 456 56.54 -24.86 -29.00
CA MET A 456 56.89 -24.04 -27.84
C MET A 456 56.39 -22.60 -27.98
N TYR A 457 56.47 -22.01 -29.17
CA TYR A 457 55.95 -20.67 -29.44
C TYR A 457 54.42 -20.62 -29.34
N VAL A 458 53.71 -21.57 -29.95
CA VAL A 458 52.25 -21.69 -29.84
C VAL A 458 51.81 -21.88 -28.39
N LEU A 459 52.41 -22.82 -27.65
CA LEU A 459 52.10 -23.06 -26.23
C LEU A 459 52.39 -21.83 -25.36
N SER A 460 53.42 -21.04 -25.69
CA SER A 460 53.73 -19.79 -24.99
C SER A 460 52.65 -18.71 -25.26
N GLN A 461 52.13 -18.65 -26.48
CA GLN A 461 51.03 -17.75 -26.86
C GLN A 461 49.70 -18.18 -26.22
N GLU A 462 49.37 -19.47 -26.22
CA GLU A 462 48.19 -20.02 -25.54
C GLU A 462 48.24 -19.77 -24.02
N LEU A 463 49.41 -19.96 -23.40
CA LEU A 463 49.63 -19.65 -21.98
C LEU A 463 49.48 -18.15 -21.70
N LYS A 464 49.98 -17.28 -22.59
CA LYS A 464 49.82 -15.82 -22.48
C LYS A 464 48.35 -15.43 -22.52
N GLU A 465 47.59 -15.96 -23.48
CA GLU A 465 46.16 -15.73 -23.58
C GLU A 465 45.38 -16.28 -22.38
N ALA A 466 45.76 -17.44 -21.85
CA ALA A 466 45.15 -18.00 -20.64
C ALA A 466 45.38 -17.10 -19.41
N GLN A 467 46.59 -16.53 -19.27
CA GLN A 467 46.88 -15.53 -18.24
C GLN A 467 46.07 -14.25 -18.42
N ASP A 468 45.96 -13.73 -19.64
CA ASP A 468 45.22 -12.49 -19.91
C ASP A 468 43.69 -12.69 -19.73
N LYS A 469 43.15 -13.87 -20.08
CA LYS A 469 41.77 -14.29 -19.79
C LYS A 469 41.52 -14.41 -18.28
N LEU A 470 42.43 -15.05 -17.53
CA LEU A 470 42.36 -15.15 -16.07
C LEU A 470 42.43 -13.77 -15.38
N ALA A 471 43.29 -12.87 -15.87
CA ALA A 471 43.42 -11.52 -15.34
C ALA A 471 42.16 -10.67 -15.59
N ASN A 472 41.42 -10.90 -16.67
CA ASN A 472 40.14 -10.24 -16.92
C ASN A 472 39.01 -10.81 -16.06
N ALA A 473 38.88 -12.14 -15.97
CA ALA A 473 37.92 -12.78 -15.07
C ALA A 473 38.12 -12.37 -13.60
N ASN A 474 39.37 -12.15 -13.17
CA ASN A 474 39.67 -11.63 -11.83
C ASN A 474 39.25 -10.15 -11.64
N LYS A 475 39.22 -9.32 -12.69
CA LYS A 475 38.67 -7.95 -12.60
C LYS A 475 37.15 -7.99 -12.43
N GLU A 476 36.48 -8.84 -13.21
CA GLU A 476 35.03 -9.06 -13.14
C GLU A 476 34.61 -9.58 -11.76
N LEU A 477 35.35 -10.55 -11.21
CA LEU A 477 35.14 -11.06 -9.85
C LEU A 477 35.24 -9.96 -8.78
N ASN A 478 36.22 -9.06 -8.90
CA ASN A 478 36.39 -7.94 -7.97
C ASN A 478 35.27 -6.90 -8.12
N HIS A 479 34.82 -6.60 -9.35
CA HIS A 479 33.70 -5.71 -9.60
C HIS A 479 32.38 -6.25 -8.99
N LEU A 480 32.10 -7.55 -9.18
CA LEU A 480 30.95 -8.21 -8.54
C LEU A 480 31.06 -8.21 -7.01
N HIS A 481 32.27 -8.31 -6.45
CA HIS A 481 32.49 -8.15 -5.01
C HIS A 481 32.15 -6.73 -4.52
N THR A 482 32.57 -5.69 -5.24
CA THR A 482 32.20 -4.31 -4.89
C THR A 482 30.70 -4.07 -5.00
N GLU A 483 30.05 -4.56 -6.06
CA GLU A 483 28.60 -4.42 -6.24
C GLU A 483 27.81 -5.18 -5.16
N CYS A 484 28.30 -6.36 -4.72
CA CYS A 484 27.72 -7.07 -3.58
C CYS A 484 27.87 -6.29 -2.27
N ALA A 485 29.03 -5.66 -2.02
CA ALA A 485 29.23 -4.83 -0.83
C ALA A 485 28.31 -3.59 -0.83
N GLU A 486 28.16 -2.93 -1.97
CA GLU A 486 27.23 -1.80 -2.16
C GLU A 486 25.76 -2.23 -1.92
N ARG A 487 25.34 -3.36 -2.48
CA ARG A 487 24.00 -3.93 -2.26
C ARG A 487 23.77 -4.30 -0.79
N VAL A 488 24.78 -4.82 -0.08
CA VAL A 488 24.69 -5.09 1.37
C VAL A 488 24.58 -3.81 2.18
N ALA A 489 25.33 -2.75 1.84
CA ALA A 489 25.21 -1.45 2.48
C ALA A 489 23.81 -0.83 2.27
N LEU A 490 23.26 -0.95 1.05
CA LEU A 490 21.90 -0.50 0.72
C LEU A 490 20.83 -1.26 1.52
N ILE A 491 20.97 -2.59 1.67
CA ILE A 491 20.09 -3.41 2.51
C ILE A 491 20.16 -2.95 3.97
N GLY A 492 21.34 -2.63 4.49
CA GLY A 492 21.52 -2.12 5.85
C GLY A 492 20.81 -0.77 6.09
N THR A 493 20.90 0.17 5.14
CA THR A 493 20.15 1.44 5.21
C THR A 493 18.64 1.24 5.12
N LEU A 494 18.15 0.40 4.19
CA LEU A 494 16.72 0.10 4.05
C LEU A 494 16.15 -0.61 5.30
N GLN A 495 16.94 -1.45 5.97
CA GLN A 495 16.55 -2.06 7.26
C GLN A 495 16.42 -1.02 8.37
N MET A 496 17.33 -0.04 8.45
CA MET A 496 17.26 1.06 9.41
C MET A 496 16.08 2.00 9.12
N GLU A 497 15.82 2.33 7.86
CA GLU A 497 14.64 3.11 7.45
C GLU A 497 13.34 2.40 7.82
N LEU A 498 13.24 1.08 7.59
CA LEU A 498 12.08 0.28 7.98
C LEU A 498 11.85 0.29 9.50
N GLN A 499 12.91 0.19 10.31
CA GLN A 499 12.81 0.28 11.78
C GLN A 499 12.35 1.68 12.23
N ASN A 500 12.90 2.74 11.62
CA ASN A 500 12.49 4.12 11.92
C ASN A 500 11.01 4.35 11.58
N VAL A 501 10.53 3.87 10.43
CA VAL A 501 9.12 3.96 10.02
C VAL A 501 8.21 3.16 10.98
N GLN A 502 8.64 1.99 11.43
CA GLN A 502 7.90 1.19 12.42
C GLN A 502 7.79 1.92 13.78
N GLN A 503 8.86 2.56 14.26
CA GLN A 503 8.80 3.36 15.48
C GLN A 503 7.86 4.55 15.31
N CYS A 504 8.02 5.35 14.24
CA CYS A 504 7.18 6.52 13.99
C CYS A 504 5.69 6.15 13.88
N TRP A 505 5.36 4.99 13.32
CA TRP A 505 3.99 4.48 13.24
C TRP A 505 3.41 4.11 14.62
N GLU A 506 4.18 3.44 15.47
CA GLU A 506 3.72 3.07 16.82
C GLU A 506 3.56 4.31 17.72
N GLU A 507 4.45 5.30 17.59
CA GLU A 507 4.28 6.60 18.25
C GLU A 507 3.03 7.35 17.77
N GLU A 508 2.78 7.38 16.46
CA GLU A 508 1.60 8.04 15.89
C GLU A 508 0.30 7.35 16.31
N LYS A 509 0.33 6.02 16.42
CA LYS A 509 -0.75 5.20 16.96
C LYS A 509 -1.05 5.50 18.44
N ILE A 510 -0.03 5.84 19.24
CA ILE A 510 -0.22 6.36 20.61
C ILE A 510 -0.84 7.76 20.57
N ARG A 511 -0.28 8.70 19.80
CA ARG A 511 -0.80 10.07 19.65
C ARG A 511 -2.26 10.11 19.17
N ALA A 512 -2.62 9.23 18.23
CA ALA A 512 -3.99 9.06 17.76
C ALA A 512 -4.93 8.63 18.91
N ALA A 513 -4.56 7.62 19.69
CA ALA A 513 -5.35 7.15 20.83
C ALA A 513 -5.48 8.21 21.94
N GLU A 514 -4.45 9.02 22.18
CA GLU A 514 -4.53 10.18 23.09
C GLU A 514 -5.51 11.23 22.58
N SER A 515 -5.43 11.59 21.28
CA SER A 515 -6.34 12.55 20.66
C SER A 515 -7.80 12.10 20.69
N GLU A 516 -8.08 10.80 20.47
CA GLU A 516 -9.43 10.26 20.55
C GLU A 516 -9.97 10.31 21.99
N ASN A 517 -9.12 10.06 23.00
CA ASN A 517 -9.51 10.21 24.39
C ASN A 517 -9.87 11.66 24.76
N GLU A 518 -9.16 12.66 24.24
CA GLU A 518 -9.52 14.07 24.41
C GLU A 518 -10.81 14.44 23.66
N ILE A 519 -11.00 13.98 22.42
CA ILE A 519 -12.26 14.16 21.68
C ILE A 519 -13.45 13.55 22.46
N GLN A 520 -13.27 12.38 23.07
CA GLN A 520 -14.30 11.77 23.92
C GLN A 520 -14.56 12.58 25.21
N LYS A 521 -13.52 13.13 25.86
CA LYS A 521 -13.68 14.03 27.03
C LYS A 521 -14.45 15.30 26.65
N LEU A 522 -14.07 15.97 25.58
CA LEU A 522 -14.74 17.17 25.06
C LEU A 522 -16.19 16.89 24.68
N THR A 523 -16.47 15.75 24.02
CA THR A 523 -17.83 15.33 23.66
C THR A 523 -18.71 15.08 24.88
N ARG A 524 -18.16 14.50 25.96
CA ARG A 524 -18.87 14.32 27.25
C ARG A 524 -19.14 15.67 27.93
N ALA A 525 -18.15 16.57 27.94
CA ALA A 525 -18.30 17.91 28.52
C ALA A 525 -19.35 18.75 27.79
N TYR A 526 -19.32 18.76 26.45
CA TYR A 526 -20.32 19.46 25.62
C TYR A 526 -21.74 18.92 25.84
N ARG A 527 -21.91 17.59 25.93
CA ARG A 527 -23.22 16.99 26.22
C ARG A 527 -23.75 17.45 27.59
N LYS A 528 -22.89 17.49 28.61
CA LYS A 528 -23.26 17.93 29.97
C LYS A 528 -23.62 19.42 30.02
N ASP A 529 -22.86 20.27 29.34
CA ASP A 529 -23.15 21.70 29.18
C ASP A 529 -24.52 21.94 28.50
N MET A 530 -24.81 21.19 27.41
CA MET A 530 -26.10 21.24 26.73
C MET A 530 -27.26 20.77 27.62
N GLU A 531 -27.06 19.73 28.43
CA GLU A 531 -28.06 19.18 29.36
C GLU A 531 -28.33 20.13 30.55
N GLU A 532 -27.28 20.74 31.12
CA GLU A 532 -27.40 21.76 32.17
C GLU A 532 -28.14 23.00 31.67
N LYS A 533 -27.78 23.49 30.46
CA LYS A 533 -28.46 24.63 29.84
C LYS A 533 -29.91 24.31 29.49
N LEU A 534 -30.21 23.12 28.94
CA LEU A 534 -31.58 22.69 28.64
C LEU A 534 -32.42 22.61 29.92
N THR A 535 -31.85 22.09 31.00
CA THR A 535 -32.49 22.05 32.33
C THR A 535 -32.77 23.47 32.85
N PHE A 536 -31.82 24.40 32.67
CA PHE A 536 -32.02 25.82 33.03
C PHE A 536 -33.14 26.48 32.21
N LEU A 537 -33.18 26.30 30.87
CA LEU A 537 -34.26 26.86 30.04
C LEU A 537 -35.62 26.25 30.38
N HIS A 538 -35.69 24.94 30.61
CA HIS A 538 -36.92 24.29 31.03
C HIS A 538 -37.40 24.81 32.39
N GLY A 539 -36.48 25.01 33.35
CA GLY A 539 -36.77 25.66 34.63
C GLY A 539 -37.24 27.11 34.49
N LEU A 540 -36.64 27.90 33.60
CA LEU A 540 -37.06 29.28 33.32
C LEU A 540 -38.47 29.31 32.69
N TYR A 541 -38.72 28.42 31.72
CA TYR A 541 -40.04 28.24 31.12
C TYR A 541 -41.09 27.85 32.17
N GLN A 542 -40.81 26.87 33.04
CA GLN A 542 -41.70 26.51 34.15
C GLN A 542 -42.02 27.70 35.07
N HIS A 543 -41.03 28.53 35.42
CA HIS A 543 -41.28 29.73 36.23
C HIS A 543 -42.17 30.77 35.50
N LEU A 544 -42.03 30.94 34.18
CA LEU A 544 -42.88 31.83 33.39
C LEU A 544 -44.31 31.29 33.22
N VAL A 545 -44.48 29.97 33.10
CA VAL A 545 -45.79 29.30 33.15
C VAL A 545 -46.45 29.56 34.51
N VAL A 546 -45.76 29.26 35.61
CA VAL A 546 -46.29 29.38 36.98
C VAL A 546 -46.58 30.83 37.36
N GLY A 547 -45.75 31.78 36.93
CA GLY A 547 -45.97 33.20 37.12
C GLY A 547 -47.07 33.81 36.23
N CYS A 548 -47.69 33.01 35.34
CA CYS A 548 -48.67 33.45 34.35
C CYS A 548 -48.15 34.60 33.45
N VAL A 549 -46.84 34.64 33.18
CA VAL A 549 -46.17 35.69 32.40
C VAL A 549 -46.11 35.35 30.91
N LEU A 550 -46.43 34.11 30.54
CA LEU A 550 -46.50 33.68 29.14
C LEU A 550 -47.64 34.37 28.39
N ILE A 551 -47.30 35.02 27.28
CA ILE A 551 -48.24 35.76 26.41
C ILE A 551 -48.99 34.80 25.47
N LYS A 552 -48.45 33.59 25.26
CA LYS A 552 -49.16 32.41 24.73
C LYS A 552 -48.69 31.16 25.46
N GLN A 553 -49.61 30.24 25.79
CA GLN A 553 -49.24 28.87 26.14
C GLN A 553 -48.90 28.10 24.86
N PRO A 554 -47.75 27.38 24.79
CA PRO A 554 -47.49 26.43 23.72
C PRO A 554 -48.50 25.28 23.76
N GLU A 555 -49.10 24.96 22.62
CA GLU A 555 -50.13 23.90 22.49
C GLU A 555 -49.53 22.47 22.47
N GLY A 556 -48.25 22.33 22.84
CA GLY A 556 -47.49 21.08 22.84
C GLY A 556 -47.46 20.38 24.19
N ILE A 557 -47.30 19.05 24.17
CA ILE A 557 -47.23 18.23 25.38
C ILE A 557 -45.94 18.55 26.16
N LEU A 558 -46.11 18.97 27.42
CA LEU A 558 -45.08 19.57 28.30
C LEU A 558 -43.78 18.76 28.55
N ASP A 559 -43.75 17.48 28.16
CA ASP A 559 -42.73 16.52 28.59
C ASP A 559 -41.42 16.56 27.77
N ARG A 560 -41.46 17.05 26.52
CA ARG A 560 -40.27 17.08 25.63
C ARG A 560 -40.25 18.29 24.70
N PHE A 561 -39.49 19.31 25.09
CA PHE A 561 -39.07 20.39 24.21
C PHE A 561 -37.61 20.21 23.79
N SER A 562 -37.27 20.50 22.53
CA SER A 562 -35.88 20.65 22.12
C SER A 562 -35.27 21.97 22.60
N TRP A 563 -33.94 22.05 22.59
CA TRP A 563 -33.20 23.29 22.88
C TRP A 563 -33.69 24.47 22.03
N SER A 564 -33.90 24.23 20.72
CA SER A 564 -34.43 25.19 19.77
C SER A 564 -35.85 25.66 20.08
N GLU A 565 -36.74 24.76 20.48
CA GLU A 565 -38.13 25.11 20.84
C GLU A 565 -38.17 25.95 22.13
N LEU A 566 -37.43 25.54 23.17
CA LEU A 566 -37.34 26.32 24.41
C LEU A 566 -36.72 27.70 24.19
N CYS A 567 -35.67 27.80 23.38
CA CYS A 567 -35.09 29.10 23.00
C CYS A 567 -36.13 29.98 22.27
N ALA A 568 -36.84 29.44 21.27
CA ALA A 568 -37.82 30.21 20.51
C ALA A 568 -38.98 30.71 21.39
N VAL A 569 -39.59 29.83 22.20
CA VAL A 569 -40.69 30.19 23.10
C VAL A 569 -40.24 31.22 24.13
N LEU A 570 -39.04 31.09 24.71
CA LEU A 570 -38.52 32.06 25.68
C LEU A 570 -38.20 33.41 25.02
N GLN A 571 -37.61 33.40 23.82
CA GLN A 571 -37.29 34.61 23.07
C GLN A 571 -38.56 35.40 22.70
N GLU A 572 -39.59 34.74 22.14
CA GLU A 572 -40.87 35.39 21.78
C GLU A 572 -41.53 36.07 22.99
N ASN A 573 -41.49 35.44 24.16
CA ASN A 573 -42.05 36.02 25.39
C ASN A 573 -41.19 37.19 25.91
N VAL A 574 -39.86 37.10 25.85
CA VAL A 574 -38.97 38.20 26.24
C VAL A 574 -39.15 39.42 25.33
N ASP A 575 -39.18 39.23 24.01
CA ASP A 575 -39.34 40.34 23.05
C ASP A 575 -40.69 41.05 23.21
N ALA A 576 -41.76 40.29 23.45
CA ALA A 576 -43.09 40.87 23.68
C ALA A 576 -43.19 41.59 25.04
N LEU A 577 -42.55 41.09 26.10
CA LEU A 577 -42.44 41.79 27.39
C LEU A 577 -41.62 43.10 27.26
N ILE A 578 -40.54 43.11 26.49
CA ILE A 578 -39.75 44.31 26.18
C ILE A 578 -40.61 45.33 25.42
N LEU A 579 -41.41 44.88 24.45
CA LEU A 579 -42.29 45.75 23.66
C LEU A 579 -43.38 46.41 24.53
N ASP A 580 -44.02 45.68 25.44
CA ASP A 580 -45.02 46.27 26.33
C ASP A 580 -44.41 47.11 27.48
N LEU A 581 -43.19 46.81 27.94
CA LEU A 581 -42.43 47.69 28.84
C LEU A 581 -42.11 49.03 28.17
N ASN A 582 -41.66 49.01 26.91
CA ASN A 582 -41.41 50.23 26.14
C ASN A 582 -42.71 51.04 25.95
N ARG A 583 -43.81 50.37 25.59
CA ARG A 583 -45.15 50.99 25.50
C ARG A 583 -45.63 51.57 26.84
N ALA A 584 -45.24 50.99 27.98
CA ALA A 584 -45.52 51.54 29.30
C ALA A 584 -44.68 52.78 29.59
N ASN A 585 -43.39 52.76 29.27
CA ASN A 585 -42.49 53.90 29.42
C ASN A 585 -42.93 55.11 28.57
N GLU A 586 -43.37 54.89 27.32
CA GLU A 586 -43.97 55.94 26.48
C GLU A 586 -45.17 56.62 27.14
N LYS A 587 -46.09 55.82 27.73
CA LYS A 587 -47.25 56.34 28.47
C LYS A 587 -46.83 57.13 29.71
N ILE A 588 -45.82 56.66 30.45
CA ILE A 588 -45.27 57.37 31.61
C ILE A 588 -44.69 58.71 31.18
N SER A 589 -43.80 58.75 30.19
CA SER A 589 -43.21 60.00 29.68
C SER A 589 -44.25 60.99 29.14
N HIS A 590 -45.33 60.49 28.52
CA HIS A 590 -46.46 61.32 28.10
C HIS A 590 -47.21 61.92 29.30
N LEU A 591 -47.49 61.14 30.34
CA LEU A 591 -48.13 61.61 31.57
C LEU A 591 -47.24 62.59 32.35
N GLU A 592 -45.93 62.34 32.43
CA GLU A 592 -44.94 63.27 33.01
C GLU A 592 -44.93 64.61 32.26
N CYS A 593 -44.98 64.59 30.93
CA CYS A 593 -45.10 65.80 30.11
C CYS A 593 -46.37 66.59 30.43
N ILE A 594 -47.52 65.91 30.61
CA ILE A 594 -48.79 66.54 31.02
C ILE A 594 -48.69 67.10 32.44
N CYS A 595 -48.15 66.35 33.39
CA CYS A 595 -47.98 66.77 34.78
C CYS A 595 -47.04 67.98 34.90
N LYS A 596 -45.94 68.01 34.13
CA LYS A 596 -45.05 69.16 34.05
C LYS A 596 -45.76 70.39 33.48
N LYS A 597 -46.45 70.26 32.34
CA LYS A 597 -47.27 71.34 31.75
C LYS A 597 -48.28 71.90 32.75
N LYS A 598 -49.02 71.05 33.46
CA LYS A 598 -49.97 71.46 34.51
C LYS A 598 -49.28 72.17 35.68
N SER A 599 -48.14 71.64 36.15
CA SER A 599 -47.33 72.26 37.21
C SER A 599 -46.85 73.66 36.82
N ASP A 600 -46.37 73.82 35.59
CA ASP A 600 -45.84 75.10 35.12
C ASP A 600 -46.95 76.13 34.89
N THR A 601 -48.13 75.73 34.37
CA THR A 601 -49.32 76.62 34.34
C THR A 601 -49.83 77.00 35.74
N MET A 602 -49.72 76.10 36.73
CA MET A 602 -50.13 76.40 38.11
C MET A 602 -49.20 77.42 38.78
N LYS A 603 -47.87 77.31 38.54
CA LYS A 603 -46.89 78.30 39.02
C LYS A 603 -47.13 79.68 38.41
N GLU A 604 -47.45 79.73 37.12
CA GLU A 604 -47.70 81.00 36.44
C GLU A 604 -48.99 81.68 36.93
N LEU A 605 -50.06 80.91 37.14
CA LEU A 605 -51.28 81.40 37.78
C LEU A 605 -51.02 81.90 39.20
N GLN A 606 -50.21 81.17 39.98
CA GLN A 606 -49.82 81.58 41.34
C GLN A 606 -49.04 82.90 41.34
N ARG A 607 -48.05 83.08 40.45
CA ARG A 607 -47.32 84.34 40.29
C ARG A 607 -48.25 85.50 39.94
N SER A 608 -49.09 85.32 38.93
CA SER A 608 -50.04 86.36 38.52
C SER A 608 -51.01 86.75 39.63
N GLN A 609 -51.41 85.81 40.49
CA GLN A 609 -52.22 86.10 41.67
C GLN A 609 -51.42 86.85 42.75
N GLU A 610 -50.17 86.47 43.00
CA GLU A 610 -49.27 87.14 43.95
C GLU A 610 -48.94 88.58 43.51
N ASP A 611 -48.69 88.80 42.22
CA ASP A 611 -48.44 90.13 41.63
C ASP A 611 -49.65 91.07 41.76
N GLU A 612 -50.88 90.59 41.47
CA GLU A 612 -52.09 91.39 41.67
C GLU A 612 -52.38 91.65 43.17
N ILE A 613 -52.06 90.72 44.07
CA ILE A 613 -52.14 90.94 45.52
C ILE A 613 -51.13 92.00 45.98
N ASN A 614 -49.89 91.95 45.50
CA ASN A 614 -48.87 92.94 45.80
C ASN A 614 -49.28 94.33 45.32
N LYS A 615 -49.77 94.44 44.08
CA LYS A 615 -50.31 95.65 43.46
C LYS A 615 -51.52 96.23 44.23
N MET A 616 -52.45 95.38 44.69
CA MET A 616 -53.54 95.82 45.58
C MET A 616 -53.02 96.30 46.94
N ALA A 617 -52.00 95.66 47.51
CA ALA A 617 -51.38 96.08 48.77
C ALA A 617 -50.63 97.43 48.64
N GLU A 618 -50.00 97.71 47.50
CA GLU A 618 -49.41 99.02 47.21
C GLU A 618 -50.47 100.11 47.04
N GLN A 619 -51.57 99.83 46.33
CA GLN A 619 -52.72 100.74 46.24
C GLN A 619 -53.31 101.05 47.63
N MET A 620 -53.47 100.04 48.48
CA MET A 620 -53.94 100.20 49.85
C MET A 620 -52.99 101.08 50.70
N LYS A 621 -51.67 100.87 50.62
CA LYS A 621 -50.67 101.73 51.28
C LYS A 621 -50.70 103.18 50.75
N ALA A 622 -50.91 103.38 49.45
CA ALA A 622 -51.03 104.70 48.85
C ALA A 622 -52.30 105.43 49.34
N GLN A 623 -53.42 104.72 49.46
CA GLN A 623 -54.68 105.21 50.03
C GLN A 623 -54.55 105.54 51.52
N GLU A 624 -53.91 104.65 52.31
CA GLU A 624 -53.61 104.91 53.73
C GLU A 624 -52.72 106.16 53.88
N SER A 625 -51.67 106.31 53.07
CA SER A 625 -50.81 107.50 53.05
C SER A 625 -51.60 108.77 52.71
N CYS A 626 -52.58 108.69 51.80
CA CYS A 626 -53.47 109.80 51.47
C CYS A 626 -54.34 110.20 52.67
N TRP A 627 -55.03 109.23 53.28
CA TRP A 627 -55.83 109.45 54.50
C TRP A 627 -55.01 109.96 55.67
N GLN A 628 -53.77 109.48 55.86
CA GLN A 628 -52.91 109.90 56.95
C GLN A 628 -52.35 111.33 56.75
N LYS A 629 -52.14 111.76 55.49
CA LYS A 629 -51.85 113.16 55.15
C LYS A 629 -53.07 114.05 55.43
N GLN A 630 -54.27 113.63 55.02
CA GLN A 630 -55.52 114.37 55.27
C GLN A 630 -55.83 114.49 56.76
N LYS A 631 -55.60 113.41 57.53
CA LYS A 631 -55.69 113.42 59.00
C LYS A 631 -54.73 114.44 59.61
N LYS A 632 -53.44 114.41 59.25
CA LYS A 632 -52.44 115.37 59.76
C LYS A 632 -52.79 116.82 59.43
N TYR A 633 -53.32 117.08 58.23
CA TYR A 633 -53.79 118.41 57.84
C TYR A 633 -54.94 118.89 58.74
N LEU A 634 -55.93 118.03 59.03
CA LEU A 634 -57.02 118.36 59.96
C LEU A 634 -56.52 118.54 61.40
N GLU A 635 -55.62 117.67 61.87
CA GLU A 635 -55.00 117.79 63.21
C GLU A 635 -54.22 119.12 63.35
N GLN A 636 -53.52 119.56 62.31
CA GLN A 636 -52.86 120.87 62.28
C GLN A 636 -53.90 122.00 62.33
N GLN A 637 -54.93 121.99 61.48
CA GLN A 637 -55.97 123.02 61.47
C GLN A 637 -56.71 123.15 62.80
N TYR A 638 -56.99 122.05 63.50
CA TYR A 638 -57.54 122.11 64.86
C TYR A 638 -56.53 122.64 65.89
N SER A 639 -55.24 122.34 65.73
CA SER A 639 -54.17 122.85 66.61
C SER A 639 -53.97 124.35 66.44
N ASP A 640 -53.97 124.85 65.21
CA ASP A 640 -53.88 126.27 64.87
C ASP A 640 -55.06 127.03 65.47
N LEU A 641 -56.29 126.52 65.30
CA LEU A 641 -57.52 127.09 65.85
C LEU A 641 -57.53 127.10 67.40
N LEU A 642 -57.04 126.03 68.04
CA LEU A 642 -56.87 125.97 69.50
C LEU A 642 -55.82 126.97 70.00
N GLY A 643 -54.76 127.20 69.22
CA GLY A 643 -53.74 128.22 69.46
C GLY A 643 -54.33 129.63 69.37
N GLU A 644 -55.12 129.92 68.34
CA GLU A 644 -55.87 131.18 68.22
C GLU A 644 -56.83 131.42 69.40
N VAL A 645 -57.53 130.38 69.85
CA VAL A 645 -58.42 130.48 71.03
C VAL A 645 -57.61 130.73 72.31
N HIS A 646 -56.43 130.12 72.47
CA HIS A 646 -55.54 130.39 73.61
C HIS A 646 -54.96 131.80 73.58
N ALA A 647 -54.51 132.31 72.43
CA ALA A 647 -54.12 133.71 72.27
C ALA A 647 -55.29 134.65 72.57
N ARG A 648 -56.48 134.31 72.03
CA ARG A 648 -57.82 134.83 72.38
C ARG A 648 -57.95 135.07 73.89
N ALA A 649 -57.81 133.98 74.66
CA ALA A 649 -57.99 133.95 76.11
C ALA A 649 -56.88 134.67 76.91
N GLN A 650 -55.63 134.70 76.42
CA GLN A 650 -54.55 135.41 77.09
C GLN A 650 -54.69 136.93 77.00
N VAL A 651 -55.18 137.46 75.87
CA VAL A 651 -55.52 138.89 75.72
C VAL A 651 -56.67 139.30 76.64
N CYS A 652 -57.58 138.36 76.98
CA CYS A 652 -58.72 138.59 77.86
C CYS A 652 -58.42 138.47 79.38
N LYS A 653 -57.18 138.73 79.84
CA LYS A 653 -56.85 138.83 81.28
C LYS A 653 -56.81 140.29 81.77
N PRO A 654 -57.80 140.76 82.56
CA PRO A 654 -57.77 142.10 83.15
C PRO A 654 -56.84 142.17 84.38
N CYS A 655 -56.23 143.33 84.62
CA CYS A 655 -55.40 143.56 85.80
C CYS A 655 -56.21 143.48 87.10
N ARG A 656 -55.72 142.73 88.09
CA ARG A 656 -56.05 142.94 89.52
C ARG A 656 -54.77 142.97 90.34
N LYS A 657 -54.57 144.11 91.01
CA LYS A 657 -53.70 144.31 92.18
C LYS A 657 -54.33 143.65 93.43
N PRO A 658 -53.65 143.50 94.59
CA PRO A 658 -52.43 144.18 95.06
C PRO A 658 -51.22 144.19 94.11
#